data_AF-A0A1I3KDG9-F1
#
_entry.id   AF-A0A1I3KDG9-F1
#
_cell.length_a   1.000
_cell.length_b   1.000
_cell.length_c   1.000
_cell.angle_alpha   90.00
_cell.angle_beta   90.00
_cell.angle_gamma   90.00
#
_symmetry.space_group_name_H-M   'P 1'
#
loop_
_entity.id
_entity.type
_entity.pdbx_description
1 polymer ?
#
loop_
_entity_poly.entity_id
_entity_poly.type
_entity_poly.pdbx_seq_one_letter_code
_entity_poly.pdbx_strand_id
1 'polypeptide(L)'
;MSNKFSELINHLNVRACFLIDDDFEHISDAEQIICDMIQLNPADQLMIIDKLQQLPSSNISLKETYDYLFRSFSELDETLKTRILRTGKIIKLLETVRETEINKNVHDLALKIQAMLNELTQSNEDEVSKLFLRYGISQKLANYEFIIDEIDSIDGSSKRIYKEIGSNVWDDIESDLQNLEVRKNEFVLFVVDKNLDGNNDAGETFIRDFLLKRTVKENIISVIYTSKKEDVVSSSLENDVYVFQVSKTEGSKQDKMAEGFAKCSYVHLFKLIKRIHSESIDDSFSFALKRTENMNFLAKMAKIEGVTSLEIIEKWIEQLKNQYIIEKLFNADAGGVPQYNQIAGLTKFINEKYLSEEVDRIVEEEIERKIHELNTYEIFDYTVNSKQLPPAPGDVFLIDNEIFVLVGQDCDTIVRVGKESLSRNTKNADLLRATFQINNFNEKLKIEPKEILFNYFKSIEGEVGALSVKFENMCFADFEILDTCVFNPTGQFMLSLDASLPIENEALLPEYWKRYYQGLQNQLNKVVEYQQVLDTAGKDIRELANNQLSIYNFVHDTKLNNISFKGRRICRLVGQFKDVLIKNYWEYRSRIGYNGILFNELIPYSINKVECQNQGETDVEYLSVDNLKAYLKFERGKSLQDMVLVINKGDLTPLIPTIQLSSSLIEIHEFYYDNVTKVKIVKIVMADGGIGIKVIKPCRVHGSKKLIDKDQINVYDIVDDTLRQRLIKEKPEKLKYLDSEEEVDFFEGKGPRRFPIGDLQRGISIPALQIEIMLDKGVIKINNKQLDDAS
;
A
#
# COMPACT_ATOMS: atom_id res chain seq x y z
N MET A 1 -25.48 -22.37 22.42
CA MET A 1 -24.85 -21.76 21.23
C MET A 1 -25.95 -20.99 20.52
N SER A 2 -25.82 -19.68 20.38
CA SER A 2 -26.83 -18.85 19.71
C SER A 2 -26.88 -19.22 18.22
N ASN A 3 -28.08 -19.47 17.68
CA ASN A 3 -28.22 -19.74 16.25
C ASN A 3 -28.12 -18.43 15.45
N LYS A 4 -27.70 -18.50 14.18
CA LYS A 4 -27.55 -17.39 13.23
C LYS A 4 -28.77 -16.47 13.18
N PHE A 5 -29.98 -17.03 13.29
CA PHE A 5 -31.23 -16.27 13.34
C PHE A 5 -31.36 -15.44 14.63
N SER A 6 -31.14 -16.06 15.81
CA SER A 6 -31.19 -15.39 17.11
C SER A 6 -30.20 -14.23 17.20
N GLU A 7 -28.99 -14.40 16.67
CA GLU A 7 -27.98 -13.33 16.61
C GLU A 7 -28.43 -12.16 15.73
N LEU A 8 -29.08 -12.43 14.59
CA LEU A 8 -29.62 -11.41 13.71
C LEU A 8 -30.74 -10.61 14.38
N ILE A 9 -31.69 -11.30 15.01
CA ILE A 9 -32.82 -10.68 15.71
C ILE A 9 -32.32 -9.73 16.82
N ASN A 10 -31.33 -10.17 17.59
CA ASN A 10 -30.70 -9.34 18.61
C ASN A 10 -29.98 -8.12 18.03
N HIS A 11 -29.27 -8.27 16.91
CA HIS A 11 -28.59 -7.15 16.25
C HIS A 11 -29.52 -6.14 15.60
N LEU A 12 -30.68 -6.60 15.11
CA LEU A 12 -31.73 -5.72 14.60
C LEU A 12 -32.51 -5.02 15.71
N ASN A 13 -32.33 -5.36 16.99
CA ASN A 13 -33.06 -4.75 18.10
C ASN A 13 -34.58 -4.69 17.79
N VAL A 14 -35.16 -5.85 17.50
CA VAL A 14 -36.52 -5.97 16.97
C VAL A 14 -37.54 -5.52 18.00
N ARG A 15 -38.37 -4.54 17.62
CA ARG A 15 -39.47 -4.04 18.45
C ARG A 15 -40.77 -4.81 18.21
N ALA A 16 -41.01 -5.21 16.96
CA ALA A 16 -42.21 -5.97 16.64
C ALA A 16 -42.03 -6.90 15.45
N CYS A 17 -42.82 -7.97 15.41
CA CYS A 17 -42.89 -8.91 14.31
C CYS A 17 -44.35 -9.10 13.87
N PHE A 18 -44.60 -8.89 12.58
CA PHE A 18 -45.89 -9.07 11.93
C PHE A 18 -45.84 -10.34 11.08
N LEU A 19 -46.69 -11.30 11.41
CA LEU A 19 -46.86 -12.55 10.67
C LEU A 19 -48.18 -12.45 9.89
N ILE A 20 -48.12 -12.60 8.58
CA ILE A 20 -49.30 -12.53 7.70
C ILE A 20 -49.40 -13.87 6.97
N ASP A 21 -50.35 -14.71 7.37
CA ASP A 21 -50.54 -16.06 6.84
C ASP A 21 -51.95 -16.59 7.13
N ASP A 22 -52.62 -17.16 6.13
CA ASP A 22 -53.99 -17.69 6.24
C ASP A 22 -54.05 -19.04 6.98
N ASP A 23 -52.90 -19.71 7.11
CA ASP A 23 -52.71 -20.96 7.85
C ASP A 23 -52.91 -20.82 9.38
N PHE A 24 -52.86 -19.61 9.95
CA PHE A 24 -53.00 -19.43 11.40
C PHE A 24 -54.43 -19.70 11.89
N GLU A 25 -54.57 -20.44 12.99
CA GLU A 25 -55.87 -20.71 13.63
C GLU A 25 -55.94 -20.11 15.04
N HIS A 26 -57.14 -19.71 15.44
CA HIS A 26 -57.39 -19.18 16.78
C HIS A 26 -57.39 -20.31 17.82
N ILE A 27 -57.11 -19.95 19.07
CA ILE A 27 -57.25 -20.85 20.22
C ILE A 27 -58.66 -20.67 20.78
N SER A 28 -59.43 -21.74 20.93
CA SER A 28 -60.78 -21.68 21.54
C SER A 28 -60.78 -22.00 23.04
N ASP A 29 -59.66 -22.48 23.57
CA ASP A 29 -59.53 -22.82 24.99
C ASP A 29 -59.21 -21.59 25.85
N ALA A 30 -60.19 -21.15 26.63
CA ALA A 30 -60.07 -19.97 27.49
C ALA A 30 -58.95 -20.08 28.54
N GLU A 31 -58.59 -21.28 29.03
CA GLU A 31 -57.45 -21.41 29.96
C GLU A 31 -56.12 -21.08 29.28
N GLN A 32 -55.96 -21.55 28.04
CA GLN A 32 -54.77 -21.30 27.23
C GLN A 32 -54.69 -19.82 26.85
N ILE A 33 -55.82 -19.21 26.44
CA ILE A 33 -55.89 -17.77 26.15
C ILE A 33 -55.42 -16.95 27.34
N ILE A 34 -55.88 -17.25 28.56
CA ILE A 34 -55.44 -16.53 29.77
C ILE A 34 -53.93 -16.68 29.97
N CYS A 35 -53.37 -17.87 29.76
CA CYS A 35 -51.93 -18.09 29.88
C CYS A 35 -51.14 -17.28 28.84
N ASP A 36 -51.60 -17.26 27.59
CA ASP A 36 -50.93 -16.54 26.51
C ASP A 36 -51.05 -15.01 26.69
N MET A 37 -52.19 -14.52 27.20
CA MET A 37 -52.37 -13.11 27.57
C MET A 37 -51.34 -12.66 28.61
N ILE A 38 -51.08 -13.48 29.63
CA ILE A 38 -50.09 -13.18 30.68
C ILE A 38 -48.67 -13.06 30.10
N GLN A 39 -48.37 -13.76 29.00
CA GLN A 39 -47.06 -13.74 28.34
C GLN A 39 -46.88 -12.56 27.38
N LEU A 40 -47.93 -11.82 27.04
CA LEU A 40 -47.80 -10.65 26.18
C LEU A 40 -47.00 -9.54 26.85
N ASN A 41 -46.38 -8.67 26.06
CA ASN A 41 -45.82 -7.41 26.55
C ASN A 41 -46.90 -6.62 27.33
N PRO A 42 -46.59 -6.03 28.50
CA PRO A 42 -47.55 -5.23 29.28
C PRO A 42 -48.33 -4.18 28.48
N ALA A 43 -47.72 -3.54 27.48
CA ALA A 43 -48.42 -2.60 26.60
C ALA A 43 -49.51 -3.30 25.78
N ASP A 44 -49.21 -4.47 25.23
CA ASP A 44 -50.14 -5.27 24.44
C ASP A 44 -51.27 -5.85 25.29
N GLN A 45 -50.97 -6.24 26.54
CA GLN A 45 -51.98 -6.68 27.52
C GLN A 45 -53.03 -5.60 27.76
N LEU A 46 -52.60 -4.35 27.95
CA LEU A 46 -53.52 -3.22 28.15
C LEU A 46 -54.35 -2.97 26.89
N MET A 47 -53.72 -2.98 25.72
CA MET A 47 -54.42 -2.72 24.45
C MET A 47 -55.46 -3.79 24.14
N ILE A 48 -55.16 -5.07 24.34
CA ILE A 48 -56.12 -6.15 24.07
C ILE A 48 -57.31 -6.10 25.03
N ILE A 49 -57.07 -5.81 26.31
CA ILE A 49 -58.13 -5.67 27.32
C ILE A 49 -59.02 -4.47 27.01
N ASP A 50 -58.44 -3.32 26.69
CA ASP A 50 -59.20 -2.12 26.35
C ASP A 50 -60.07 -2.36 25.10
N LYS A 51 -59.55 -3.08 24.09
CA LYS A 51 -60.33 -3.47 22.90
C LYS A 51 -61.44 -4.47 23.23
N LEU A 52 -61.18 -5.48 24.08
CA LEU A 52 -62.21 -6.42 24.55
C LEU A 52 -63.34 -5.71 25.30
N GLN A 53 -63.03 -4.65 26.06
CA GLN A 53 -64.02 -3.83 26.75
C GLN A 53 -64.84 -2.92 25.84
N GLN A 54 -64.39 -2.67 24.60
CA GLN A 54 -65.11 -1.85 23.62
C GLN A 54 -66.13 -2.66 22.79
N LEU A 55 -66.11 -3.99 22.88
CA LEU A 55 -67.02 -4.87 22.14
C LEU A 55 -68.46 -4.74 22.66
N PRO A 56 -69.49 -4.89 21.79
CA PRO A 56 -70.88 -4.88 22.22
C PRO A 56 -71.12 -5.99 23.26
N SER A 57 -71.81 -5.69 24.37
CA SER A 57 -72.08 -6.61 25.51
C SER A 57 -71.01 -6.69 26.62
N SER A 58 -69.97 -5.85 26.57
CA SER A 58 -68.91 -5.77 27.59
C SER A 58 -69.33 -5.06 28.91
N ASN A 59 -70.30 -5.60 29.66
CA ASN A 59 -70.70 -5.02 30.96
C ASN A 59 -69.73 -5.34 32.13
N ILE A 60 -68.50 -5.78 31.84
CA ILE A 60 -67.66 -6.49 32.82
C ILE A 60 -66.34 -5.75 33.12
N SER A 61 -65.97 -5.65 34.40
CA SER A 61 -64.67 -5.09 34.85
C SER A 61 -63.49 -6.05 34.59
N LEU A 62 -63.35 -6.48 33.33
CA LEU A 62 -62.28 -7.36 32.87
C LEU A 62 -60.90 -6.79 33.21
N LYS A 63 -60.70 -5.49 33.01
CA LYS A 63 -59.44 -4.80 33.29
C LYS A 63 -59.00 -4.93 34.75
N GLU A 64 -59.86 -4.57 35.69
CA GLU A 64 -59.53 -4.66 37.12
C GLU A 64 -59.24 -6.11 37.54
N THR A 65 -60.10 -7.04 37.10
CA THR A 65 -59.96 -8.47 37.44
C THR A 65 -58.66 -9.05 36.87
N TYR A 66 -58.31 -8.67 35.63
CA TYR A 66 -57.07 -9.08 34.99
C TYR A 66 -55.84 -8.46 35.64
N ASP A 67 -55.87 -7.18 36.00
CA ASP A 67 -54.76 -6.51 36.71
C ASP A 67 -54.46 -7.19 38.06
N TYR A 68 -55.51 -7.60 38.78
CA TYR A 68 -55.35 -8.41 40.00
C TYR A 68 -54.78 -9.80 39.69
N LEU A 69 -55.25 -10.47 38.64
CA LEU A 69 -54.70 -11.77 38.23
C LEU A 69 -53.21 -11.64 37.92
N PHE A 70 -52.80 -10.66 37.11
CA PHE A 70 -51.42 -10.46 36.66
C PHE A 70 -50.47 -10.19 37.83
N ARG A 71 -50.87 -9.32 38.78
CA ARG A 71 -50.11 -9.06 40.00
C ARG A 71 -49.97 -10.31 40.87
N SER A 72 -51.08 -11.00 41.15
CA SER A 72 -51.05 -12.22 41.96
C SER A 72 -50.31 -13.37 41.26
N PHE A 73 -50.35 -13.45 39.93
CA PHE A 73 -49.59 -14.42 39.16
C PHE A 73 -48.09 -14.17 39.29
N SER A 74 -47.66 -12.91 39.31
CA SER A 74 -46.26 -12.50 39.49
C SER A 74 -45.69 -12.85 40.87
N GLU A 75 -46.54 -13.10 41.86
CA GLU A 75 -46.15 -13.52 43.21
C GLU A 75 -46.05 -15.06 43.37
N LEU A 76 -46.42 -15.83 42.34
CA LEU A 76 -46.31 -17.29 42.36
C LEU A 76 -44.83 -17.76 42.32
N ASP A 77 -44.61 -18.98 42.80
CA ASP A 77 -43.32 -19.66 42.66
C ASP A 77 -42.93 -19.84 41.18
N GLU A 78 -41.66 -19.56 40.84
CA GLU A 78 -41.16 -19.60 39.46
C GLU A 78 -41.29 -20.98 38.79
N THR A 79 -41.15 -22.07 39.55
CA THR A 79 -41.30 -23.42 39.00
C THR A 79 -42.75 -23.70 38.64
N LEU A 80 -43.69 -23.20 39.45
CA LEU A 80 -45.12 -23.31 39.20
C LEU A 80 -45.57 -22.42 38.04
N LYS A 81 -45.09 -21.17 37.96
CA LYS A 81 -45.33 -20.28 36.81
C LYS A 81 -44.89 -20.92 35.50
N THR A 82 -43.65 -21.40 35.45
CA THR A 82 -43.08 -22.05 34.26
C THR A 82 -43.91 -23.26 33.84
N ARG A 83 -44.39 -24.06 34.81
CA ARG A 83 -45.24 -25.23 34.55
C ARG A 83 -46.63 -24.84 34.05
N ILE A 84 -47.24 -23.79 34.61
CA ILE A 84 -48.54 -23.27 34.16
C ILE A 84 -48.43 -22.78 32.72
N LEU A 85 -47.47 -21.90 32.45
CA LEU A 85 -47.25 -21.31 31.13
C LEU A 85 -46.91 -22.37 30.07
N ARG A 86 -46.12 -23.40 30.42
CA ARG A 86 -45.79 -24.50 29.49
C ARG A 86 -46.97 -25.40 29.15
N THR A 87 -47.91 -25.58 30.09
CA THR A 87 -49.06 -26.48 29.90
C THR A 87 -50.30 -25.75 29.41
N GLY A 88 -50.36 -24.43 29.56
CA GLY A 88 -51.53 -23.62 29.26
C GLY A 88 -52.74 -23.89 30.16
N LYS A 89 -52.53 -24.53 31.31
CA LYS A 89 -53.60 -25.00 32.21
C LYS A 89 -53.51 -24.35 33.59
N ILE A 90 -53.76 -23.05 33.67
CA ILE A 90 -53.71 -22.28 34.92
C ILE A 90 -54.71 -22.79 35.95
N ILE A 91 -55.95 -23.11 35.55
CA ILE A 91 -57.01 -23.52 36.48
C ILE A 91 -56.75 -24.96 36.95
N LYS A 92 -56.59 -25.90 36.01
CA LYS A 92 -56.42 -27.32 36.35
C LYS A 92 -55.18 -27.61 37.18
N LEU A 93 -54.08 -26.89 36.95
CA LEU A 93 -52.87 -27.08 37.76
C LEU A 93 -53.00 -26.48 39.15
N LEU A 94 -53.55 -25.26 39.28
CA LEU A 94 -53.73 -24.63 40.58
C LEU A 94 -54.79 -25.35 41.43
N GLU A 95 -55.73 -26.06 40.81
CA GLU A 95 -56.66 -26.96 41.50
C GLU A 95 -55.92 -28.09 42.24
N THR A 96 -54.83 -28.61 41.66
CA THR A 96 -54.03 -29.70 42.25
C THR A 96 -53.02 -29.26 43.32
N VAL A 97 -52.65 -27.96 43.35
CA VAL A 97 -51.59 -27.42 44.23
C VAL A 97 -52.13 -26.27 45.09
N ARG A 98 -53.39 -26.37 45.54
CA ARG A 98 -54.17 -25.30 46.17
C ARG A 98 -53.80 -25.00 47.64
N GLU A 99 -52.53 -25.14 47.99
CA GLU A 99 -52.06 -25.13 49.39
C GLU A 99 -51.86 -23.71 49.97
N THR A 100 -51.47 -22.74 49.14
CA THR A 100 -51.23 -21.35 49.56
C THR A 100 -52.41 -20.43 49.27
N GLU A 101 -52.53 -19.33 50.01
CA GLU A 101 -53.55 -18.30 49.80
C GLU A 101 -53.41 -17.63 48.42
N ILE A 102 -52.17 -17.44 47.96
CA ILE A 102 -51.87 -16.89 46.63
C ILE A 102 -52.34 -17.85 45.52
N ASN A 103 -52.08 -19.16 45.64
CA ASN A 103 -52.53 -20.15 44.65
C ASN A 103 -54.06 -20.19 44.56
N LYS A 104 -54.77 -20.06 45.70
CA LYS A 104 -56.23 -19.95 45.73
C LYS A 104 -56.73 -18.69 45.04
N ASN A 105 -56.11 -17.54 45.33
CA ASN A 105 -56.51 -16.27 44.74
C ASN A 105 -56.33 -16.26 43.21
N VAL A 106 -55.16 -16.69 42.70
CA VAL A 106 -54.90 -16.79 41.26
C VAL A 106 -55.89 -17.73 40.58
N HIS A 107 -56.18 -18.89 41.18
CA HIS A 107 -57.17 -19.83 40.66
C HIS A 107 -58.57 -19.20 40.55
N ASP A 108 -59.03 -18.53 41.60
CA ASP A 108 -60.37 -17.94 41.64
C ASP A 108 -60.50 -16.74 40.69
N LEU A 109 -59.43 -15.95 40.50
CA LEU A 109 -59.36 -14.88 39.50
C LEU A 109 -59.35 -15.44 38.07
N ALA A 110 -58.59 -16.52 37.81
CA ALA A 110 -58.55 -17.17 36.50
C ALA A 110 -59.92 -17.76 36.12
N LEU A 111 -60.65 -18.37 37.07
CA LEU A 111 -62.03 -18.84 36.85
C LEU A 111 -62.99 -17.71 36.48
N LYS A 112 -62.89 -16.57 37.15
CA LYS A 112 -63.71 -15.39 36.83
C LYS A 112 -63.43 -14.90 35.42
N ILE A 113 -62.16 -14.75 35.06
CA ILE A 113 -61.77 -14.31 33.71
C ILE A 113 -62.21 -15.33 32.66
N GLN A 114 -62.08 -16.63 32.92
CA GLN A 114 -62.56 -17.67 32.01
C GLN A 114 -64.07 -17.55 31.73
N ALA A 115 -64.88 -17.34 32.77
CA ALA A 115 -66.33 -17.16 32.61
C ALA A 115 -66.65 -15.92 31.75
N MET A 116 -65.93 -14.82 31.99
CA MET A 116 -66.10 -13.57 31.25
C MET A 116 -65.67 -13.68 29.78
N LEU A 117 -64.55 -14.35 29.50
CA LEU A 117 -64.10 -14.61 28.14
C LEU A 117 -65.08 -15.52 27.38
N ASN A 118 -65.63 -16.53 28.04
CA ASN A 118 -66.64 -17.40 27.44
C ASN A 118 -67.93 -16.64 27.07
N GLU A 119 -68.41 -15.74 27.94
CA GLU A 119 -69.58 -14.89 27.67
C GLU A 119 -69.34 -13.92 26.49
N LEU A 120 -68.16 -13.30 26.44
CA LEU A 120 -67.76 -12.42 25.34
C LEU A 120 -67.63 -13.19 24.03
N THR A 121 -67.03 -14.38 24.06
CA THR A 121 -66.84 -15.23 22.87
C THR A 121 -68.19 -15.72 22.33
N GLN A 122 -69.15 -16.05 23.20
CA GLN A 122 -70.51 -16.43 22.77
C GLN A 122 -71.26 -15.29 22.07
N SER A 123 -70.96 -14.04 22.44
CA SER A 123 -71.65 -12.86 21.91
C SER A 123 -71.00 -12.29 20.65
N ASN A 124 -69.67 -12.41 20.53
CA ASN A 124 -68.87 -11.78 19.47
C ASN A 124 -67.74 -12.69 18.96
N GLU A 125 -68.04 -13.97 18.67
CA GLU A 125 -67.05 -15.02 18.38
C GLU A 125 -66.00 -14.62 17.33
N ASP A 126 -66.42 -14.04 16.21
CA ASP A 126 -65.53 -13.67 15.09
C ASP A 126 -64.62 -12.48 15.45
N GLU A 127 -65.15 -11.43 16.08
CA GLU A 127 -64.39 -10.24 16.48
C GLU A 127 -63.37 -10.58 17.59
N VAL A 128 -63.77 -11.40 18.56
CA VAL A 128 -62.91 -11.86 19.65
C VAL A 128 -61.79 -12.76 19.11
N SER A 129 -62.10 -13.69 18.20
CA SER A 129 -61.11 -14.57 17.57
C SER A 129 -60.10 -13.78 16.74
N LYS A 130 -60.56 -12.81 15.94
CA LYS A 130 -59.70 -11.90 15.17
C LYS A 130 -58.82 -11.05 16.09
N LEU A 131 -59.35 -10.58 17.21
CA LEU A 131 -58.61 -9.79 18.16
C LEU A 131 -57.50 -10.60 18.85
N PHE A 132 -57.78 -11.83 19.29
CA PHE A 132 -56.76 -12.70 19.87
C PHE A 132 -55.66 -13.04 18.88
N LEU A 133 -56.02 -13.41 17.64
CA LEU A 133 -55.06 -13.61 16.56
C LEU A 133 -54.19 -12.36 16.33
N ARG A 134 -54.81 -11.17 16.24
CA ARG A 134 -54.09 -9.90 16.05
C ARG A 134 -52.99 -9.68 17.07
N TYR A 135 -53.16 -10.08 18.33
CA TYR A 135 -52.14 -9.94 19.39
C TYR A 135 -51.25 -11.19 19.56
N GLY A 136 -51.31 -12.14 18.64
CA GLY A 136 -50.45 -13.32 18.59
C GLY A 136 -50.89 -14.49 19.47
N ILE A 137 -52.14 -14.47 19.97
CA ILE A 137 -52.75 -15.61 20.69
C ILE A 137 -53.35 -16.53 19.62
N SER A 138 -52.60 -17.55 19.24
CA SER A 138 -52.90 -18.44 18.12
C SER A 138 -52.35 -19.84 18.33
N GLN A 139 -52.89 -20.83 17.63
CA GLN A 139 -52.29 -22.16 17.60
C GLN A 139 -50.87 -22.09 17.01
N LYS A 140 -49.87 -22.61 17.75
CA LYS A 140 -48.48 -22.59 17.29
C LYS A 140 -48.31 -23.45 16.03
N LEU A 141 -47.97 -22.81 14.91
CA LEU A 141 -47.58 -23.49 13.68
C LEU A 141 -46.10 -23.90 13.75
N ALA A 142 -45.79 -25.17 13.48
CA ALA A 142 -44.42 -25.70 13.53
C ALA A 142 -43.42 -24.92 12.64
N ASN A 143 -43.90 -24.33 11.55
CA ASN A 143 -43.07 -23.54 10.63
C ASN A 143 -42.74 -22.12 11.14
N TYR A 144 -43.44 -21.65 12.18
CA TYR A 144 -43.28 -20.31 12.76
C TYR A 144 -42.79 -20.33 14.21
N GLU A 145 -42.80 -21.50 14.87
CA GLU A 145 -42.44 -21.67 16.28
C GLU A 145 -41.09 -21.01 16.61
N PHE A 146 -40.08 -21.21 15.77
CA PHE A 146 -38.76 -20.59 16.00
C PHE A 146 -38.73 -19.06 15.88
N ILE A 147 -39.63 -18.47 15.09
CA ILE A 147 -39.75 -17.02 14.94
C ILE A 147 -40.45 -16.48 16.17
N ILE A 148 -41.57 -17.09 16.55
CA ILE A 148 -42.39 -16.68 17.70
C ILE A 148 -41.57 -16.78 18.97
N ASP A 149 -40.90 -17.92 19.21
CA ASP A 149 -40.11 -18.14 20.42
C ASP A 149 -38.95 -17.15 20.54
N GLU A 150 -38.32 -16.73 19.43
CA GLU A 150 -37.25 -15.71 19.49
C GLU A 150 -37.74 -14.28 19.59
N ILE A 151 -38.95 -13.97 19.13
CA ILE A 151 -39.55 -12.66 19.39
C ILE A 151 -39.97 -12.58 20.84
N ASP A 152 -40.60 -13.63 21.37
CA ASP A 152 -41.04 -13.72 22.77
C ASP A 152 -39.86 -13.72 23.76
N SER A 153 -38.64 -14.06 23.31
CA SER A 153 -37.42 -13.97 24.14
C SER A 153 -36.92 -12.52 24.32
N ILE A 154 -37.37 -11.58 23.49
CA ILE A 154 -36.98 -10.16 23.53
C ILE A 154 -37.93 -9.39 24.43
N ASP A 155 -37.40 -8.81 25.50
CA ASP A 155 -38.19 -8.00 26.43
C ASP A 155 -38.83 -6.80 25.74
N GLY A 156 -40.14 -6.63 25.96
CA GLY A 156 -40.93 -5.55 25.39
C GLY A 156 -41.19 -5.64 23.89
N SER A 157 -40.86 -6.75 23.22
CA SER A 157 -41.25 -6.94 21.81
C SER A 157 -42.76 -7.20 21.68
N SER A 158 -43.31 -6.94 20.50
CA SER A 158 -44.72 -7.17 20.19
C SER A 158 -44.85 -8.10 18.98
N LYS A 159 -45.80 -9.04 19.04
CA LYS A 159 -46.17 -9.89 17.90
C LYS A 159 -47.57 -9.52 17.39
N ARG A 160 -47.75 -9.55 16.07
CA ARG A 160 -49.05 -9.36 15.42
C ARG A 160 -49.28 -10.42 14.37
N ILE A 161 -50.47 -11.03 14.34
CA ILE A 161 -50.82 -12.05 13.35
C ILE A 161 -52.07 -11.64 12.58
N TYR A 162 -52.00 -11.70 11.25
CA TYR A 162 -53.08 -11.37 10.34
C TYR A 162 -53.29 -12.53 9.35
N LYS A 163 -54.55 -12.93 9.13
CA LYS A 163 -54.88 -14.04 8.23
C LYS A 163 -55.10 -13.66 6.77
N GLU A 164 -55.52 -12.43 6.54
CA GLU A 164 -56.01 -11.95 5.24
C GLU A 164 -55.31 -10.64 4.91
N ILE A 165 -55.30 -10.26 3.63
CA ILE A 165 -54.82 -8.94 3.19
C ILE A 165 -55.94 -8.19 2.47
N GLY A 166 -56.24 -6.99 2.94
CA GLY A 166 -57.28 -6.13 2.38
C GLY A 166 -57.19 -4.70 2.91
N SER A 167 -57.99 -3.78 2.36
CA SER A 167 -57.96 -2.36 2.76
C SER A 167 -58.21 -2.17 4.26
N ASN A 168 -59.20 -2.88 4.81
CA ASN A 168 -59.55 -2.77 6.23
C ASN A 168 -58.47 -3.36 7.14
N VAL A 169 -57.76 -4.41 6.68
CA VAL A 169 -56.65 -5.03 7.42
C VAL A 169 -55.41 -4.15 7.38
N TRP A 170 -55.16 -3.45 6.27
CA TRP A 170 -54.09 -2.46 6.20
C TRP A 170 -54.28 -1.34 7.22
N ASP A 171 -55.50 -0.81 7.35
CA ASP A 171 -55.80 0.25 8.32
C ASP A 171 -55.50 -0.21 9.76
N ASP A 172 -55.78 -1.48 10.06
CA ASP A 172 -55.42 -2.11 11.34
C ASP A 172 -53.92 -2.26 11.54
N ILE A 173 -53.18 -2.72 10.52
CA ILE A 173 -51.72 -2.84 10.54
C ILE A 173 -51.08 -1.47 10.70
N GLU A 174 -51.56 -0.46 9.98
CA GLU A 174 -51.05 0.91 10.04
C GLU A 174 -51.31 1.53 11.42
N SER A 175 -52.51 1.33 11.98
CA SER A 175 -52.82 1.74 13.35
C SER A 175 -51.91 1.08 14.37
N ASP A 176 -51.66 -0.23 14.26
CA ASP A 176 -50.74 -0.95 15.15
C ASP A 176 -49.31 -0.43 15.00
N LEU A 177 -48.85 -0.22 13.77
CA LEU A 177 -47.55 0.39 13.52
C LEU A 177 -47.44 1.76 14.18
N GLN A 178 -48.45 2.63 14.09
CA GLN A 178 -48.43 3.95 14.72
C GLN A 178 -48.40 3.87 16.25
N ASN A 179 -49.13 2.93 16.85
CA ASN A 179 -49.19 2.73 18.31
C ASN A 179 -47.91 2.11 18.89
N LEU A 180 -47.18 1.33 18.10
CA LEU A 180 -45.85 0.85 18.47
C LEU A 180 -44.89 2.05 18.41
N GLU A 181 -44.52 2.61 19.56
CA GLU A 181 -43.49 3.65 19.70
C GLU A 181 -42.09 3.11 19.30
N VAL A 182 -41.88 2.87 18.00
CA VAL A 182 -40.64 2.32 17.44
C VAL A 182 -39.55 3.39 17.46
N ARG A 183 -38.45 3.13 18.17
CA ARG A 183 -37.29 4.03 18.20
C ARG A 183 -36.52 3.98 16.88
N LYS A 184 -35.73 5.03 16.59
CA LYS A 184 -34.92 5.11 15.36
C LYS A 184 -33.93 3.93 15.20
N ASN A 185 -33.53 3.25 16.26
CA ASN A 185 -32.62 2.10 16.21
C ASN A 185 -33.33 0.74 16.40
N GLU A 186 -34.66 0.72 16.40
CA GLU A 186 -35.47 -0.48 16.52
C GLU A 186 -36.09 -0.84 15.17
N PHE A 187 -36.25 -2.14 14.92
CA PHE A 187 -36.76 -2.65 13.66
C PHE A 187 -38.09 -3.36 13.82
N VAL A 188 -38.90 -3.30 12.76
CA VAL A 188 -40.14 -4.06 12.64
C VAL A 188 -39.99 -5.07 11.52
N LEU A 189 -40.23 -6.34 11.84
CA LEU A 189 -40.12 -7.44 10.90
C LEU A 189 -41.49 -7.81 10.35
N PHE A 190 -41.56 -8.11 9.05
CA PHE A 190 -42.73 -8.65 8.38
C PHE A 190 -42.39 -10.00 7.75
N VAL A 191 -43.14 -11.03 8.12
CA VAL A 191 -43.10 -12.36 7.50
C VAL A 191 -44.45 -12.59 6.83
N VAL A 192 -44.45 -12.55 5.51
CA VAL A 192 -45.68 -12.54 4.71
C VAL A 192 -45.74 -13.81 3.88
N ASP A 193 -46.83 -14.57 3.98
CA ASP A 193 -47.04 -15.70 3.09
C ASP A 193 -47.18 -15.23 1.64
N LYS A 194 -46.59 -15.98 0.70
CA LYS A 194 -46.66 -15.64 -0.72
C LYS A 194 -48.10 -15.69 -1.27
N ASN A 195 -48.86 -16.71 -0.86
CA ASN A 195 -50.16 -17.07 -1.40
C ASN A 195 -51.26 -16.81 -0.37
N LEU A 196 -51.60 -15.55 -0.16
CA LEU A 196 -52.72 -15.18 0.70
C LEU A 196 -54.04 -15.23 -0.08
N ASP A 197 -55.12 -15.64 0.57
CA ASP A 197 -56.48 -15.67 0.03
C ASP A 197 -56.63 -16.47 -1.29
N GLY A 198 -55.78 -17.48 -1.49
CA GLY A 198 -55.77 -18.33 -2.68
C GLY A 198 -55.23 -17.68 -3.96
N ASN A 199 -54.68 -16.46 -3.88
CA ASN A 199 -54.07 -15.78 -5.02
C ASN A 199 -52.54 -15.92 -5.00
N ASN A 200 -51.97 -16.42 -6.10
CA ASN A 200 -50.51 -16.54 -6.25
C ASN A 200 -49.92 -15.12 -6.33
N ASP A 201 -48.96 -14.79 -5.46
CA ASP A 201 -48.23 -13.50 -5.39
C ASP A 201 -48.95 -12.34 -4.66
N ALA A 202 -50.04 -12.64 -3.95
CA ALA A 202 -50.77 -11.63 -3.18
C ALA A 202 -49.90 -10.99 -2.07
N GLY A 203 -49.04 -11.79 -1.42
CA GLY A 203 -48.09 -11.30 -0.42
C GLY A 203 -47.00 -10.38 -0.98
N GLU A 204 -46.50 -10.65 -2.18
CA GLU A 204 -45.53 -9.77 -2.86
C GLU A 204 -46.15 -8.43 -3.23
N THR A 205 -47.38 -8.48 -3.75
CA THR A 205 -48.15 -7.29 -4.08
C THR A 205 -48.40 -6.45 -2.83
N PHE A 206 -48.76 -7.09 -1.70
CA PHE A 206 -48.93 -6.40 -0.42
C PHE A 206 -47.66 -5.66 0.02
N ILE A 207 -46.50 -6.32 -0.03
CA ILE A 207 -45.22 -5.70 0.33
C ILE A 207 -44.93 -4.50 -0.58
N ARG A 208 -45.06 -4.66 -1.90
CA ARG A 208 -44.73 -3.62 -2.89
C ARG A 208 -45.69 -2.43 -2.84
N ASP A 209 -46.99 -2.67 -2.79
CA ASP A 209 -48.01 -1.62 -2.99
C ASP A 209 -48.52 -0.99 -1.70
N PHE A 210 -48.46 -1.71 -0.58
CA PHE A 210 -48.94 -1.21 0.71
C PHE A 210 -47.78 -0.96 1.66
N LEU A 211 -47.01 -1.98 2.01
CA LEU A 211 -45.95 -1.85 3.00
C LEU A 211 -44.94 -0.77 2.57
N LEU A 212 -44.30 -0.92 1.42
CA LEU A 212 -43.17 -0.06 1.06
C LEU A 212 -43.57 1.32 0.54
N LYS A 213 -44.74 1.46 -0.10
CA LYS A 213 -45.21 2.74 -0.64
C LYS A 213 -45.90 3.60 0.40
N ARG A 214 -46.59 3.01 1.38
CA ARG A 214 -47.46 3.74 2.32
C ARG A 214 -46.87 3.87 3.71
N THR A 215 -45.89 3.06 4.11
CA THR A 215 -45.28 3.25 5.43
C THR A 215 -44.34 4.45 5.45
N VAL A 216 -44.60 5.35 6.39
CA VAL A 216 -43.73 6.49 6.74
C VAL A 216 -42.52 6.04 7.58
N LYS A 217 -42.52 4.80 8.10
CA LYS A 217 -41.47 4.28 8.98
C LYS A 217 -40.32 3.67 8.20
N GLU A 218 -39.11 4.14 8.49
CA GLU A 218 -37.91 3.72 7.77
C GLU A 218 -37.43 2.32 8.17
N ASN A 219 -37.67 1.83 9.39
CA ASN A 219 -37.04 0.61 9.90
C ASN A 219 -37.86 -0.68 9.72
N ILE A 220 -38.50 -0.82 8.58
CA ILE A 220 -39.33 -1.98 8.27
C ILE A 220 -38.55 -2.92 7.34
N ILE A 221 -38.48 -4.19 7.71
CA ILE A 221 -37.81 -5.23 6.93
C ILE A 221 -38.79 -6.38 6.71
N SER A 222 -38.95 -6.81 5.46
CA SER A 222 -39.94 -7.80 5.08
C SER A 222 -39.34 -8.95 4.30
N VAL A 223 -39.93 -10.14 4.45
CA VAL A 223 -39.61 -11.35 3.71
C VAL A 223 -40.88 -12.06 3.28
N ILE A 224 -40.79 -12.78 2.17
CA ILE A 224 -41.85 -13.67 1.70
C ILE A 224 -41.53 -15.06 2.22
N TYR A 225 -42.49 -15.71 2.89
CA TYR A 225 -42.38 -17.09 3.35
C TYR A 225 -43.34 -17.94 2.52
N THR A 226 -42.87 -19.04 1.95
CA THR A 226 -43.68 -19.80 0.98
C THR A 226 -43.50 -21.30 1.09
N SER A 227 -44.58 -22.05 0.93
CA SER A 227 -44.56 -23.52 0.89
C SER A 227 -44.15 -24.10 -0.46
N LYS A 228 -44.12 -23.28 -1.53
CA LYS A 228 -43.75 -23.71 -2.88
C LYS A 228 -42.24 -23.57 -3.11
N LYS A 229 -41.62 -24.59 -3.69
CA LYS A 229 -40.22 -24.57 -4.11
C LYS A 229 -40.19 -24.03 -5.55
N GLU A 230 -39.88 -22.75 -5.72
CA GLU A 230 -39.65 -22.17 -7.04
C GLU A 230 -38.14 -22.00 -7.27
N ASP A 231 -37.69 -22.38 -8.47
CA ASP A 231 -36.26 -22.38 -8.87
C ASP A 231 -35.69 -20.98 -9.16
N VAL A 232 -36.50 -19.93 -9.01
CA VAL A 232 -36.10 -18.56 -9.35
C VAL A 232 -36.21 -17.69 -8.11
N VAL A 233 -35.05 -17.32 -7.56
CA VAL A 233 -34.94 -16.14 -6.71
C VAL A 233 -35.37 -14.98 -7.60
N SER A 234 -36.60 -14.49 -7.47
CA SER A 234 -37.07 -13.31 -8.19
C SER A 234 -36.39 -12.07 -7.62
N SER A 235 -35.09 -11.93 -7.91
CA SER A 235 -34.25 -10.80 -7.56
C SER A 235 -34.44 -9.67 -8.58
N SER A 236 -35.69 -9.27 -8.85
CA SER A 236 -35.91 -8.00 -9.54
C SER A 236 -35.69 -6.89 -8.50
N LEU A 237 -34.54 -6.23 -8.60
CA LEU A 237 -34.22 -4.96 -7.91
C LEU A 237 -35.03 -3.80 -8.51
N GLU A 238 -36.29 -4.05 -8.86
CA GLU A 238 -37.20 -3.04 -9.37
C GLU A 238 -37.74 -2.23 -8.19
N ASN A 239 -37.35 -0.94 -8.16
CA ASN A 239 -37.78 0.09 -7.19
C ASN A 239 -37.02 0.14 -5.85
N ASP A 240 -35.69 -0.03 -5.85
CA ASP A 240 -34.84 0.10 -4.65
C ASP A 240 -35.21 -0.90 -3.52
N VAL A 241 -35.88 -2.02 -3.82
CA VAL A 241 -36.37 -2.97 -2.78
C VAL A 241 -35.96 -4.38 -3.15
N TYR A 242 -35.39 -5.10 -2.18
CA TYR A 242 -35.14 -6.52 -2.28
C TYR A 242 -36.24 -7.28 -1.53
N VAL A 243 -37.01 -8.11 -2.25
CA VAL A 243 -38.00 -9.01 -1.65
C VAL A 243 -37.42 -10.42 -1.68
N PHE A 244 -37.08 -10.97 -0.52
CA PHE A 244 -36.49 -12.30 -0.43
C PHE A 244 -37.54 -13.36 -0.09
N GLN A 245 -37.57 -14.43 -0.87
CA GLN A 245 -38.44 -15.59 -0.63
C GLN A 245 -37.69 -16.65 0.18
N VAL A 246 -38.36 -17.20 1.21
CA VAL A 246 -37.87 -18.26 2.09
C VAL A 246 -38.83 -19.44 2.02
N SER A 247 -38.32 -20.66 1.88
CA SER A 247 -39.17 -21.86 1.81
C SER A 247 -39.57 -22.37 3.19
N LYS A 248 -40.88 -22.62 3.39
CA LYS A 248 -41.50 -23.32 4.53
C LYS A 248 -41.17 -24.81 4.56
N THR A 249 -40.51 -25.39 3.54
CA THR A 249 -40.28 -26.85 3.45
C THR A 249 -38.82 -27.28 3.56
N GLU A 250 -37.87 -26.36 3.56
CA GLU A 250 -36.43 -26.68 3.63
C GLU A 250 -35.96 -27.09 5.04
N GLY A 251 -34.88 -27.88 5.14
CA GLY A 251 -34.32 -28.29 6.43
C GLY A 251 -33.59 -27.17 7.20
N SER A 252 -33.19 -26.11 6.51
CA SER A 252 -32.40 -24.97 7.03
C SER A 252 -33.20 -23.66 7.06
N LYS A 253 -34.50 -23.70 7.41
CA LYS A 253 -35.40 -22.52 7.35
C LYS A 253 -34.88 -21.35 8.17
N GLN A 254 -34.35 -21.62 9.36
CA GLN A 254 -33.81 -20.58 10.26
C GLN A 254 -32.64 -19.82 9.63
N ASP A 255 -31.73 -20.54 8.97
CA ASP A 255 -30.55 -19.94 8.32
C ASP A 255 -30.94 -19.14 7.08
N LYS A 256 -31.84 -19.68 6.24
CA LYS A 256 -32.37 -18.98 5.06
C LYS A 256 -33.21 -17.77 5.45
N MET A 257 -33.93 -17.84 6.57
CA MET A 257 -34.67 -16.71 7.14
C MET A 257 -33.72 -15.60 7.58
N ALA A 258 -32.64 -15.97 8.27
CA ALA A 258 -31.60 -15.02 8.67
C ALA A 258 -30.92 -14.37 7.46
N GLU A 259 -30.60 -15.14 6.41
CA GLU A 259 -30.07 -14.60 5.15
C GLU A 259 -31.04 -13.60 4.49
N GLY A 260 -32.34 -13.94 4.46
CA GLY A 260 -33.37 -13.07 3.89
C GLY A 260 -33.48 -11.73 4.61
N PHE A 261 -33.59 -11.75 5.93
CA PHE A 261 -33.64 -10.52 6.71
C PHE A 261 -32.33 -9.72 6.60
N ALA A 262 -31.17 -10.38 6.58
CA ALA A 262 -29.89 -9.70 6.42
C ALA A 262 -29.75 -9.01 5.06
N LYS A 263 -30.18 -9.65 3.97
CA LYS A 263 -30.19 -9.04 2.62
C LYS A 263 -31.12 -7.84 2.54
N CYS A 264 -32.30 -7.93 3.16
CA CYS A 264 -33.22 -6.78 3.23
C CYS A 264 -32.64 -5.66 4.12
N SER A 265 -31.94 -6.01 5.21
CA SER A 265 -31.19 -5.07 6.06
C SER A 265 -30.06 -4.37 5.30
N TYR A 266 -29.38 -5.09 4.40
CA TYR A 266 -28.34 -4.53 3.53
C TYR A 266 -28.89 -3.44 2.62
N VAL A 267 -30.03 -3.69 1.96
CA VAL A 267 -30.70 -2.64 1.15
C VAL A 267 -31.12 -1.45 2.01
N HIS A 268 -31.66 -1.72 3.20
CA HIS A 268 -32.05 -0.67 4.13
C HIS A 268 -30.88 0.22 4.54
N LEU A 269 -29.71 -0.37 4.82
CA LEU A 269 -28.48 0.35 5.11
C LEU A 269 -28.11 1.34 4.00
N PHE A 270 -28.10 0.90 2.74
CA PHE A 270 -27.75 1.77 1.61
C PHE A 270 -28.81 2.85 1.34
N LYS A 271 -30.11 2.58 1.59
CA LYS A 271 -31.15 3.61 1.57
C LYS A 271 -30.88 4.70 2.59
N LEU A 272 -30.53 4.31 3.82
CA LEU A 272 -30.25 5.25 4.90
C LEU A 272 -29.03 6.12 4.56
N ILE A 273 -27.95 5.51 4.08
CA ILE A 273 -26.74 6.23 3.62
C ILE A 273 -27.09 7.17 2.46
N LYS A 274 -27.80 6.70 1.43
CA LYS A 274 -28.23 7.50 0.27
C LYS A 274 -29.01 8.73 0.71
N ARG A 275 -29.98 8.58 1.62
CA ARG A 275 -30.76 9.70 2.15
C ARG A 275 -29.87 10.73 2.84
N ILE A 276 -29.05 10.29 3.81
CA ILE A 276 -28.17 11.19 4.58
C ILE A 276 -27.24 11.97 3.65
N HIS A 277 -26.62 11.29 2.68
CA HIS A 277 -25.74 11.93 1.70
C HIS A 277 -26.50 12.90 0.79
N SER A 278 -27.66 12.51 0.26
CA SER A 278 -28.44 13.36 -0.66
C SER A 278 -28.89 14.64 0.01
N GLU A 279 -29.51 14.54 1.19
CA GLU A 279 -29.94 15.72 1.93
C GLU A 279 -28.74 16.59 2.35
N SER A 280 -27.59 16.00 2.70
CA SER A 280 -26.39 16.76 3.07
C SER A 280 -25.78 17.51 1.87
N ILE A 281 -25.88 16.94 0.67
CA ILE A 281 -25.52 17.62 -0.58
C ILE A 281 -26.45 18.82 -0.80
N ASP A 282 -27.75 18.62 -0.68
CA ASP A 282 -28.75 19.69 -0.85
C ASP A 282 -28.55 20.84 0.15
N ASP A 283 -28.28 20.51 1.42
CA ASP A 283 -27.97 21.49 2.47
C ASP A 283 -26.68 22.26 2.16
N SER A 284 -25.64 21.56 1.68
CA SER A 284 -24.35 22.16 1.31
C SER A 284 -24.48 23.18 0.18
N PHE A 285 -25.19 22.82 -0.89
CA PHE A 285 -25.46 23.73 -2.00
C PHE A 285 -26.35 24.89 -1.58
N SER A 286 -27.39 24.63 -0.77
CA SER A 286 -28.26 25.67 -0.23
C SER A 286 -27.50 26.66 0.64
N PHE A 287 -26.53 26.20 1.44
CA PHE A 287 -25.65 27.06 2.23
C PHE A 287 -24.69 27.87 1.34
N ALA A 288 -24.07 27.23 0.36
CA ALA A 288 -23.17 27.88 -0.59
C ALA A 288 -23.84 29.04 -1.34
N LEU A 289 -25.08 28.82 -1.82
CA LEU A 289 -25.88 29.83 -2.51
C LEU A 289 -26.20 31.05 -1.63
N LYS A 290 -26.34 30.87 -0.30
CA LYS A 290 -26.59 31.96 0.66
C LYS A 290 -25.32 32.75 1.01
N ARG A 291 -24.12 32.26 0.65
CA ARG A 291 -22.81 32.83 1.06
C ARG A 291 -21.96 33.25 -0.15
N THR A 292 -22.52 34.08 -1.01
CA THR A 292 -21.83 34.60 -2.22
C THR A 292 -20.52 35.33 -1.93
N GLU A 293 -20.40 36.02 -0.79
CA GLU A 293 -19.15 36.67 -0.36
C GLU A 293 -18.01 35.68 -0.14
N ASN A 294 -18.30 34.51 0.43
CA ASN A 294 -17.32 33.44 0.63
C ASN A 294 -16.86 32.89 -0.74
N MET A 295 -17.77 32.73 -1.70
CA MET A 295 -17.43 32.28 -3.06
C MET A 295 -16.51 33.26 -3.77
N ASN A 296 -16.78 34.55 -3.65
CA ASN A 296 -15.91 35.59 -4.18
C ASN A 296 -14.52 35.59 -3.51
N PHE A 297 -14.46 35.36 -2.20
CA PHE A 297 -13.20 35.24 -1.48
C PHE A 297 -12.40 34.01 -1.93
N LEU A 298 -13.03 32.83 -1.98
CA LEU A 298 -12.41 31.59 -2.43
C LEU A 298 -11.88 31.68 -3.87
N ALA A 299 -12.66 32.26 -4.79
CA ALA A 299 -12.22 32.47 -6.17
C ALA A 299 -11.02 33.43 -6.26
N LYS A 300 -10.94 34.45 -5.39
CA LYS A 300 -9.76 35.34 -5.31
C LYS A 300 -8.54 34.61 -4.77
N MET A 301 -8.69 33.80 -3.72
CA MET A 301 -7.59 33.01 -3.17
C MET A 301 -7.08 31.97 -4.17
N ALA A 302 -7.99 31.32 -4.92
CA ALA A 302 -7.63 30.39 -6.00
C ALA A 302 -6.65 31.01 -7.00
N LYS A 303 -6.96 32.24 -7.44
CA LYS A 303 -6.10 33.00 -8.36
C LYS A 303 -4.72 33.32 -7.78
N ILE A 304 -4.63 33.58 -6.48
CA ILE A 304 -3.36 33.86 -5.78
C ILE A 304 -2.53 32.59 -5.65
N GLU A 305 -3.16 31.48 -5.27
CA GLU A 305 -2.50 30.18 -5.05
C GLU A 305 -2.23 29.41 -6.34
N GLY A 306 -2.78 29.87 -7.47
CA GLY A 306 -2.52 29.28 -8.78
C GLY A 306 -3.31 28.01 -9.06
N VAL A 307 -4.47 27.85 -8.42
CA VAL A 307 -5.44 26.76 -8.62
C VAL A 307 -6.72 27.32 -9.24
N THR A 308 -7.53 26.46 -9.86
CA THR A 308 -8.78 26.92 -10.50
C THR A 308 -9.84 27.24 -9.44
N SER A 309 -10.74 28.19 -9.75
CA SER A 309 -11.85 28.49 -8.84
C SER A 309 -12.79 27.30 -8.66
N LEU A 310 -12.95 26.46 -9.69
CA LEU A 310 -13.76 25.24 -9.61
C LEU A 310 -13.22 24.28 -8.54
N GLU A 311 -11.91 23.99 -8.56
CA GLU A 311 -11.28 23.07 -7.60
C GLU A 311 -11.46 23.53 -6.15
N ILE A 312 -11.34 24.83 -5.86
CA ILE A 312 -11.56 25.35 -4.51
C ILE A 312 -13.05 25.25 -4.11
N ILE A 313 -13.97 25.55 -5.03
CA ILE A 313 -15.41 25.46 -4.77
C ILE A 313 -15.80 24.01 -4.49
N GLU A 314 -15.34 23.05 -5.30
CA GLU A 314 -15.60 21.62 -5.10
C GLU A 314 -15.09 21.14 -3.74
N LYS A 315 -13.84 21.48 -3.37
CA LYS A 315 -13.28 21.14 -2.06
C LYS A 315 -14.09 21.73 -0.90
N TRP A 316 -14.59 22.95 -1.04
CA TRP A 316 -15.39 23.58 0.00
C TRP A 316 -16.77 22.95 0.13
N ILE A 317 -17.44 22.65 -0.98
CA ILE A 317 -18.72 21.92 -0.98
C ILE A 317 -18.54 20.54 -0.35
N GLU A 318 -17.45 19.83 -0.66
CA GLU A 318 -17.13 18.53 -0.07
C GLU A 318 -16.94 18.62 1.45
N GLN A 319 -16.28 19.67 1.94
CA GLN A 319 -16.13 19.93 3.38
C GLN A 319 -17.48 20.19 4.06
N LEU A 320 -18.33 21.04 3.48
CA LEU A 320 -19.67 21.31 4.00
C LEU A 320 -20.52 20.03 4.04
N LYS A 321 -20.48 19.23 2.97
CA LYS A 321 -21.18 17.95 2.89
C LYS A 321 -20.76 17.03 4.03
N ASN A 322 -19.45 16.91 4.26
CA ASN A 322 -18.93 16.06 5.34
C ASN A 322 -19.35 16.57 6.73
N GLN A 323 -19.39 17.89 6.94
CA GLN A 323 -19.90 18.46 8.18
C GLN A 323 -21.38 18.13 8.39
N TYR A 324 -22.23 18.34 7.39
CA TYR A 324 -23.67 18.03 7.49
C TYR A 324 -23.93 16.54 7.69
N ILE A 325 -23.13 15.66 7.08
CA ILE A 325 -23.19 14.22 7.33
C ILE A 325 -22.91 13.93 8.81
N ILE A 326 -21.83 14.49 9.38
CA ILE A 326 -21.50 14.30 10.79
C ILE A 326 -22.63 14.82 11.69
N GLU A 327 -23.15 16.01 11.40
CA GLU A 327 -24.27 16.58 12.14
C GLU A 327 -25.50 15.65 12.12
N LYS A 328 -25.89 15.11 10.97
CA LYS A 328 -27.04 14.19 10.87
C LYS A 328 -26.80 12.83 11.54
N LEU A 329 -25.56 12.32 11.49
CA LEU A 329 -25.21 11.04 12.10
C LEU A 329 -25.19 11.10 13.63
N PHE A 330 -24.72 12.22 14.21
CA PHE A 330 -24.41 12.34 15.63
C PHE A 330 -25.32 13.28 16.42
N ASN A 331 -26.03 14.22 15.77
CA ASN A 331 -27.05 15.01 16.47
C ASN A 331 -28.25 14.12 16.74
N ALA A 332 -28.35 13.65 17.98
CA ALA A 332 -29.59 13.10 18.48
C ALA A 332 -30.59 14.25 18.66
N ASP A 333 -31.75 14.17 18.01
CA ASP A 333 -32.93 14.91 18.46
C ASP A 333 -33.12 14.64 19.96
N ALA A 334 -33.55 15.65 20.73
CA ALA A 334 -33.60 15.62 22.20
C ALA A 334 -34.06 14.26 22.77
N GLY A 335 -33.10 13.44 23.25
CA GLY A 335 -33.36 12.12 23.87
C GLY A 335 -33.16 10.87 22.98
N GLY A 336 -32.74 11.00 21.72
CA GLY A 336 -32.59 9.88 20.78
C GLY A 336 -31.22 9.18 20.79
N VAL A 337 -31.19 7.94 20.27
CA VAL A 337 -29.94 7.25 19.90
C VAL A 337 -29.43 7.83 18.56
N PRO A 338 -28.12 8.14 18.43
CA PRO A 338 -27.56 8.63 17.16
C PRO A 338 -27.83 7.66 16.00
N GLN A 339 -28.16 8.20 14.81
CA GLN A 339 -28.35 7.38 13.59
C GLN A 339 -27.09 6.57 13.25
N TYR A 340 -25.92 7.07 13.65
CA TYR A 340 -24.65 6.32 13.56
C TYR A 340 -24.73 4.91 14.16
N ASN A 341 -25.34 4.75 15.35
CA ASN A 341 -25.39 3.44 16.01
C ASN A 341 -26.26 2.45 15.23
N GLN A 342 -27.33 2.93 14.61
CA GLN A 342 -28.19 2.12 13.75
C GLN A 342 -27.43 1.64 12.51
N ILE A 343 -26.75 2.56 11.81
CA ILE A 343 -25.92 2.26 10.64
C ILE A 343 -24.83 1.26 11.01
N ALA A 344 -24.09 1.52 12.08
CA ALA A 344 -23.06 0.61 12.58
C ALA A 344 -23.63 -0.77 12.95
N GLY A 345 -24.83 -0.84 13.54
CA GLY A 345 -25.53 -2.10 13.79
C GLY A 345 -25.80 -2.90 12.51
N LEU A 346 -26.34 -2.25 11.48
CA LEU A 346 -26.63 -2.87 10.19
C LEU A 346 -25.37 -3.37 9.45
N THR A 347 -24.23 -2.68 9.60
CA THR A 347 -22.97 -3.14 8.97
C THR A 347 -22.50 -4.51 9.47
N LYS A 348 -22.97 -4.98 10.63
CA LYS A 348 -22.65 -6.33 11.14
C LYS A 348 -23.17 -7.45 10.24
N PHE A 349 -24.09 -7.15 9.31
CA PHE A 349 -24.62 -8.12 8.36
C PHE A 349 -23.83 -8.17 7.04
N ILE A 350 -22.85 -7.27 6.83
CA ILE A 350 -21.98 -7.28 5.65
C ILE A 350 -20.86 -8.31 5.86
N ASN A 351 -21.19 -9.59 5.68
CA ASN A 351 -20.21 -10.68 5.69
C ASN A 351 -20.76 -11.94 5.01
N GLU A 352 -19.85 -12.85 4.69
CA GLU A 352 -20.13 -14.15 4.04
C GLU A 352 -21.11 -15.02 4.82
N LYS A 353 -21.22 -14.84 6.15
CA LYS A 353 -22.19 -15.59 6.97
C LYS A 353 -23.63 -15.24 6.61
N TYR A 354 -23.92 -14.01 6.17
CA TYR A 354 -25.28 -13.57 5.83
C TYR A 354 -25.49 -13.28 4.34
N LEU A 355 -24.44 -12.91 3.61
CA LEU A 355 -24.45 -12.58 2.19
C LEU A 355 -23.66 -13.65 1.41
N SER A 356 -24.32 -14.74 1.03
CA SER A 356 -23.72 -15.86 0.29
C SER A 356 -23.74 -15.66 -1.24
N GLU A 357 -22.72 -16.23 -1.91
CA GLU A 357 -22.42 -16.12 -3.36
C GLU A 357 -23.52 -16.62 -4.33
N GLU A 358 -24.59 -17.26 -3.84
CA GLU A 358 -25.63 -17.84 -4.72
C GLU A 358 -26.40 -16.78 -5.52
N VAL A 359 -26.35 -15.51 -5.12
CA VAL A 359 -27.06 -14.40 -5.79
C VAL A 359 -26.21 -13.76 -6.91
N ASP A 360 -24.88 -13.94 -6.90
CA ASP A 360 -23.97 -13.19 -7.77
C ASP A 360 -23.78 -13.83 -9.16
N ARG A 361 -24.51 -14.89 -9.51
CA ARG A 361 -24.31 -15.61 -10.80
C ARG A 361 -24.87 -14.89 -12.02
N ILE A 362 -25.61 -13.80 -11.84
CA ILE A 362 -26.02 -12.90 -12.93
C ILE A 362 -25.25 -11.60 -12.75
N VAL A 363 -23.93 -11.63 -12.92
CA VAL A 363 -23.20 -10.38 -13.09
C VAL A 363 -23.49 -9.89 -14.49
N GLU A 364 -24.29 -8.84 -14.60
CA GLU A 364 -24.54 -8.16 -15.87
C GLU A 364 -23.19 -7.66 -16.42
N GLU A 365 -22.86 -7.98 -17.67
CA GLU A 365 -21.61 -7.55 -18.32
C GLU A 365 -21.40 -6.02 -18.25
N GLU A 366 -22.49 -5.25 -18.12
CA GLU A 366 -22.46 -3.81 -17.92
C GLU A 366 -21.90 -3.41 -16.54
N ILE A 367 -22.23 -4.14 -15.48
CA ILE A 367 -21.75 -3.88 -14.11
C ILE A 367 -20.25 -4.14 -14.04
N GLU A 368 -19.77 -5.27 -14.57
CA GLU A 368 -18.33 -5.57 -14.63
C GLU A 368 -17.56 -4.49 -15.41
N ARG A 369 -18.11 -4.05 -16.54
CA ARG A 369 -17.49 -2.98 -17.34
C ARG A 369 -17.36 -1.69 -16.53
N LYS A 370 -18.41 -1.29 -15.81
CA LYS A 370 -18.37 -0.11 -14.92
C LYS A 370 -17.35 -0.28 -13.79
N ILE A 371 -17.25 -1.46 -13.19
CA ILE A 371 -16.24 -1.75 -12.16
C ILE A 371 -14.82 -1.63 -12.74
N HIS A 372 -14.57 -2.14 -13.95
CA HIS A 372 -13.30 -1.98 -14.64
C HIS A 372 -12.96 -0.51 -14.95
N GLU A 373 -13.95 0.28 -15.37
CA GLU A 373 -13.79 1.72 -15.58
C GLU A 373 -13.46 2.46 -14.28
N LEU A 374 -14.13 2.11 -13.17
CA LEU A 374 -13.84 2.67 -11.85
C LEU A 374 -12.42 2.32 -11.37
N ASN A 375 -11.99 1.07 -11.57
CA ASN A 375 -10.63 0.65 -11.25
C ASN A 375 -9.59 1.42 -12.07
N THR A 376 -9.87 1.67 -13.35
CA THR A 376 -9.02 2.50 -14.20
C THR A 376 -8.93 3.93 -13.67
N TYR A 377 -10.06 4.53 -13.33
CA TYR A 377 -10.15 5.90 -12.82
C TYR A 377 -9.45 6.10 -11.47
N GLU A 378 -9.50 5.10 -10.59
CA GLU A 378 -8.83 5.14 -9.29
C GLU A 378 -7.30 5.18 -9.40
N ILE A 379 -6.75 4.59 -10.46
CA ILE A 379 -5.29 4.47 -10.67
C ILE A 379 -4.78 5.58 -11.60
N PHE A 380 -5.54 5.90 -12.67
CA PHE A 380 -5.12 6.77 -13.76
C PHE A 380 -6.13 7.89 -14.05
N ASP A 381 -5.65 9.14 -14.06
CA ASP A 381 -6.38 10.29 -14.60
C ASP A 381 -6.06 10.49 -16.09
N TYR A 382 -6.95 10.01 -16.95
CA TYR A 382 -6.91 10.26 -18.41
C TYR A 382 -7.47 11.64 -18.80
N THR A 383 -8.09 12.37 -17.87
CA THR A 383 -8.61 13.72 -18.10
C THR A 383 -7.57 14.82 -17.87
N VAL A 384 -6.35 14.45 -17.44
CA VAL A 384 -5.24 15.37 -17.14
C VAL A 384 -4.94 16.38 -18.26
N ASN A 385 -5.06 15.96 -19.53
CA ASN A 385 -4.83 16.81 -20.70
C ASN A 385 -6.01 17.77 -20.94
N SER A 386 -7.24 17.28 -20.83
CA SER A 386 -8.45 18.12 -20.94
C SER A 386 -8.51 19.18 -19.84
N LYS A 387 -8.00 18.86 -18.64
CA LYS A 387 -7.84 19.80 -17.52
C LYS A 387 -6.60 20.72 -17.66
N GLN A 388 -5.73 20.48 -18.65
CA GLN A 388 -4.51 21.24 -18.89
C GLN A 388 -3.61 21.35 -17.65
N LEU A 389 -3.50 20.26 -16.91
CA LEU A 389 -2.68 20.26 -15.70
C LEU A 389 -1.19 20.26 -16.07
N PRO A 390 -0.33 21.00 -15.35
CA PRO A 390 1.13 20.99 -15.52
C PRO A 390 1.75 19.60 -15.39
N PRO A 391 2.89 19.29 -16.04
CA PRO A 391 3.61 18.04 -15.82
C PRO A 391 3.98 17.84 -14.36
N ALA A 392 3.66 16.66 -13.82
CA ALA A 392 3.90 16.30 -12.42
C ALA A 392 4.35 14.83 -12.29
N PRO A 393 5.01 14.45 -11.17
CA PRO A 393 5.37 13.06 -10.91
C PRO A 393 4.17 12.13 -11.05
N GLY A 394 4.37 10.98 -11.69
CA GLY A 394 3.30 10.05 -12.07
C GLY A 394 2.69 10.29 -13.45
N ASP A 395 3.04 11.38 -14.15
CA ASP A 395 2.63 11.56 -15.55
C ASP A 395 3.25 10.50 -16.45
N VAL A 396 2.42 9.91 -17.30
CA VAL A 396 2.77 8.87 -18.26
C VAL A 396 2.82 9.50 -19.65
N PHE A 397 3.95 9.33 -20.34
CA PHE A 397 4.21 9.88 -21.66
C PHE A 397 4.46 8.77 -22.66
N LEU A 398 4.03 8.99 -23.91
CA LEU A 398 4.48 8.22 -25.07
C LEU A 398 5.49 9.09 -25.83
N ILE A 399 6.72 8.61 -26.00
CA ILE A 399 7.79 9.34 -26.67
C ILE A 399 8.50 8.36 -27.61
N ASP A 400 8.57 8.66 -28.90
CA ASP A 400 9.15 7.77 -29.91
C ASP A 400 8.67 6.30 -29.82
N ASN A 401 7.36 6.09 -29.58
CA ASN A 401 6.69 4.79 -29.37
C ASN A 401 7.11 4.02 -28.09
N GLU A 402 7.92 4.61 -27.22
CA GLU A 402 8.21 4.06 -25.89
C GLU A 402 7.38 4.79 -24.81
N ILE A 403 7.02 4.08 -23.74
CA ILE A 403 6.27 4.67 -22.63
C ILE A 403 7.25 5.09 -21.54
N PHE A 404 7.02 6.27 -20.97
CA PHE A 404 7.83 6.83 -19.89
C PHE A 404 6.95 7.33 -18.77
N VAL A 405 7.46 7.29 -17.54
CA VAL A 405 6.79 7.84 -16.35
C VAL A 405 7.69 8.85 -15.67
N LEU A 406 7.17 10.06 -15.44
CA LEU A 406 7.90 11.12 -14.74
C LEU A 406 8.00 10.81 -13.26
N VAL A 407 9.21 10.86 -12.73
CA VAL A 407 9.53 10.74 -11.31
C VAL A 407 10.29 11.97 -10.82
N GLY A 408 10.20 12.25 -9.53
CA GLY A 408 10.83 13.41 -8.92
C GLY A 408 10.09 13.85 -7.67
N GLN A 409 10.59 14.89 -7.01
CA GLN A 409 9.85 15.52 -5.92
C GLN A 409 8.85 16.53 -6.48
N ASP A 410 7.63 16.56 -5.92
CA ASP A 410 6.59 17.52 -6.32
C ASP A 410 7.14 18.98 -6.24
N CYS A 411 7.95 19.30 -5.23
CA CYS A 411 8.56 20.63 -5.06
C CYS A 411 9.54 21.03 -6.17
N ASP A 412 10.17 20.07 -6.84
CA ASP A 412 11.19 20.31 -7.87
C ASP A 412 10.59 20.41 -9.28
N THR A 413 9.37 19.90 -9.43
CA THR A 413 8.62 19.76 -10.69
C THR A 413 7.49 20.79 -10.82
N ILE A 414 7.41 21.79 -9.94
CA ILE A 414 6.45 22.89 -10.06
C ILE A 414 7.16 24.12 -10.65
N VAL A 415 6.52 24.75 -11.63
CA VAL A 415 6.92 26.08 -12.12
C VAL A 415 6.57 27.09 -11.04
N ARG A 416 7.59 27.76 -10.46
CA ARG A 416 7.38 28.74 -9.40
C ARG A 416 7.37 30.16 -9.96
N VAL A 417 6.53 31.00 -9.35
CA VAL A 417 6.57 32.45 -9.54
C VAL A 417 7.61 33.00 -8.56
N GLY A 418 8.84 33.24 -9.04
CA GLY A 418 9.83 34.03 -8.32
C GLY A 418 9.53 35.53 -8.39
N LYS A 419 10.26 36.34 -7.62
CA LYS A 419 10.15 37.81 -7.67
C LYS A 419 10.40 38.39 -9.08
N GLU A 420 11.20 37.70 -9.92
CA GLU A 420 11.60 38.18 -11.24
C GLU A 420 11.61 37.10 -12.37
N SER A 421 11.35 35.82 -12.08
CA SER A 421 11.36 34.74 -13.10
C SER A 421 10.37 33.61 -12.83
N LEU A 422 9.88 33.00 -13.91
CA LEU A 422 9.13 31.74 -13.92
C LEU A 422 10.11 30.61 -14.18
N SER A 423 10.48 29.86 -13.14
CA SER A 423 11.47 28.79 -13.28
C SER A 423 11.18 27.61 -12.35
N ARG A 424 11.54 26.41 -12.82
CA ARG A 424 11.63 25.19 -12.01
C ARG A 424 12.96 25.18 -11.25
N ASN A 425 13.01 24.50 -10.10
CA ASN A 425 14.27 24.25 -9.39
C ASN A 425 15.18 23.30 -10.18
N THR A 426 14.59 22.35 -10.90
CA THR A 426 15.28 21.38 -11.74
C THR A 426 15.13 21.75 -13.21
N LYS A 427 16.23 21.64 -13.96
CA LYS A 427 16.23 21.89 -15.41
C LYS A 427 15.82 20.65 -16.23
N ASN A 428 16.12 19.47 -15.72
CA ASN A 428 15.87 18.20 -16.40
C ASN A 428 14.78 17.41 -15.68
N ALA A 429 13.94 16.74 -16.45
CA ALA A 429 12.93 15.80 -16.00
C ALA A 429 13.50 14.37 -15.97
N ASP A 430 13.33 13.70 -14.84
CA ASP A 430 13.72 12.30 -14.65
C ASP A 430 12.58 11.37 -15.09
N LEU A 431 12.81 10.58 -16.14
CA LEU A 431 11.83 9.68 -16.72
C LEU A 431 12.25 8.22 -16.54
N LEU A 432 11.35 7.39 -15.99
CA LEU A 432 11.50 5.94 -15.95
C LEU A 432 10.87 5.32 -17.19
N ARG A 433 11.55 4.32 -17.77
CA ARG A 433 10.99 3.54 -18.89
C ARG A 433 9.86 2.66 -18.38
N ALA A 434 8.80 2.57 -19.17
CA ALA A 434 7.66 1.70 -18.90
C ALA A 434 7.23 0.92 -20.15
N THR A 435 6.52 -0.18 -19.93
CA THR A 435 6.00 -1.04 -20.99
C THR A 435 4.55 -1.41 -20.72
N PHE A 436 3.77 -1.50 -21.78
CA PHE A 436 2.42 -2.05 -21.71
C PHE A 436 2.49 -3.58 -21.77
N GLN A 437 1.77 -4.25 -20.87
CA GLN A 437 1.69 -5.70 -20.82
C GLN A 437 0.23 -6.13 -20.71
N ILE A 438 -0.21 -7.05 -21.56
CA ILE A 438 -1.54 -7.67 -21.42
C ILE A 438 -1.40 -8.77 -20.36
N ASN A 439 -1.86 -8.49 -19.14
CA ASN A 439 -1.75 -9.38 -17.99
C ASN A 439 -3.12 -9.55 -17.30
N ASN A 440 -3.36 -10.76 -16.77
CA ASN A 440 -4.57 -11.11 -16.01
C ASN A 440 -4.20 -11.36 -14.54
N PHE A 441 -3.98 -10.30 -13.75
CA PHE A 441 -3.82 -10.44 -12.30
C PHE A 441 -4.97 -9.72 -11.59
N ASN A 442 -5.55 -10.37 -10.57
CA ASN A 442 -6.72 -9.88 -9.84
C ASN A 442 -6.43 -8.70 -8.88
N GLU A 443 -5.21 -8.16 -8.89
CA GLU A 443 -4.76 -7.08 -8.02
C GLU A 443 -4.60 -5.78 -8.81
N LYS A 444 -4.76 -4.62 -8.17
CA LYS A 444 -4.56 -3.30 -8.83
C LYS A 444 -3.07 -2.96 -9.08
N LEU A 445 -2.19 -3.52 -8.25
CA LEU A 445 -0.78 -3.15 -8.16
C LEU A 445 0.03 -4.40 -7.82
N LYS A 446 1.18 -4.57 -8.47
CA LYS A 446 2.21 -5.54 -8.09
C LYS A 446 3.56 -4.85 -7.99
N ILE A 447 4.23 -5.01 -6.84
CA ILE A 447 5.55 -4.43 -6.58
C ILE A 447 6.62 -5.51 -6.72
N GLU A 448 7.61 -5.27 -7.57
CA GLU A 448 8.79 -6.11 -7.72
C GLU A 448 10.07 -5.32 -7.36
N PRO A 449 11.21 -5.99 -7.11
CA PRO A 449 12.44 -5.30 -6.67
C PRO A 449 12.98 -4.24 -7.64
N LYS A 450 12.69 -4.37 -8.95
CA LYS A 450 13.22 -3.52 -10.02
C LYS A 450 12.13 -2.86 -10.87
N GLU A 451 10.87 -3.20 -10.65
CA GLU A 451 9.75 -2.64 -11.39
C GLU A 451 8.45 -2.65 -10.58
N ILE A 452 7.48 -1.86 -11.01
CA ILE A 452 6.11 -1.88 -10.48
C ILE A 452 5.14 -2.02 -11.64
N LEU A 453 4.13 -2.87 -11.46
CA LEU A 453 3.04 -3.04 -12.41
C LEU A 453 1.75 -2.42 -11.86
N PHE A 454 1.15 -1.54 -12.64
CA PHE A 454 -0.17 -0.95 -12.38
C PHE A 454 -1.18 -1.52 -13.38
N ASN A 455 -2.16 -2.29 -12.90
CA ASN A 455 -3.20 -2.88 -13.75
C ASN A 455 -4.27 -1.85 -14.15
N TYR A 456 -5.14 -2.23 -15.09
CA TYR A 456 -6.19 -1.39 -15.66
C TYR A 456 -5.68 -0.16 -16.43
N PHE A 457 -4.45 -0.21 -16.93
CA PHE A 457 -3.90 0.81 -17.82
C PHE A 457 -4.51 0.65 -19.22
N LYS A 458 -5.11 1.72 -19.74
CA LYS A 458 -5.61 1.80 -21.09
C LYS A 458 -4.51 2.31 -22.04
N SER A 459 -4.16 1.49 -23.02
CA SER A 459 -3.23 1.82 -24.10
C SER A 459 -3.83 2.88 -25.03
N ILE A 460 -3.00 3.41 -25.91
CA ILE A 460 -3.42 4.39 -26.94
C ILE A 460 -4.42 3.79 -27.93
N GLU A 461 -4.30 2.48 -28.17
CA GLU A 461 -5.17 1.70 -29.05
C GLU A 461 -6.48 1.31 -28.36
N GLY A 462 -6.60 1.61 -27.06
CA GLY A 462 -7.81 1.37 -26.26
C GLY A 462 -7.82 0.02 -25.55
N GLU A 463 -6.77 -0.78 -25.68
CA GLU A 463 -6.61 -2.05 -24.97
C GLU A 463 -6.35 -1.80 -23.48
N VAL A 464 -6.90 -2.66 -22.61
CA VAL A 464 -6.71 -2.58 -21.16
C VAL A 464 -5.72 -3.65 -20.74
N GLY A 465 -4.73 -3.26 -19.95
CA GLY A 465 -3.67 -4.14 -19.46
C GLY A 465 -2.93 -3.52 -18.28
N ALA A 466 -1.63 -3.76 -18.20
CA ALA A 466 -0.76 -3.30 -17.12
C ALA A 466 0.33 -2.35 -17.62
N LEU A 467 0.60 -1.29 -16.86
CA LEU A 467 1.76 -0.42 -17.03
C LEU A 467 2.89 -0.94 -16.13
N SER A 468 3.90 -1.58 -16.71
CA SER A 468 5.12 -2.02 -16.01
C SER A 468 6.18 -0.91 -16.07
N VAL A 469 6.46 -0.28 -14.93
CA VAL A 469 7.41 0.82 -14.77
C VAL A 469 8.72 0.28 -14.20
N LYS A 470 9.81 0.41 -14.94
CA LYS A 470 11.12 -0.12 -14.56
C LYS A 470 11.95 0.96 -13.87
N PHE A 471 12.56 0.62 -12.74
CA PHE A 471 13.43 1.53 -11.98
C PHE A 471 14.84 1.64 -12.56
N GLU A 472 15.18 0.79 -13.52
CA GLU A 472 16.46 0.78 -14.23
C GLU A 472 16.44 1.72 -15.45
N ASN A 473 17.63 2.20 -15.85
CA ASN A 473 17.86 2.93 -17.10
C ASN A 473 17.00 4.20 -17.27
N MET A 474 17.17 5.12 -16.32
CA MET A 474 16.53 6.44 -16.34
C MET A 474 16.91 7.25 -17.59
N CYS A 475 15.95 7.99 -18.10
CA CYS A 475 16.08 8.91 -19.23
C CYS A 475 15.89 10.34 -18.74
N PHE A 476 16.65 11.29 -19.29
CA PHE A 476 16.50 12.71 -18.98
C PHE A 476 15.82 13.43 -20.15
N ALA A 477 14.88 14.32 -19.82
CA ALA A 477 14.22 15.19 -20.79
C ALA A 477 14.30 16.67 -20.39
N ASP A 478 14.32 17.57 -21.37
CA ASP A 478 14.12 19.00 -21.13
C ASP A 478 12.66 19.24 -20.73
N PHE A 479 12.43 19.89 -19.58
CA PHE A 479 11.07 20.15 -19.07
C PHE A 479 10.26 20.99 -20.05
N GLU A 480 10.92 21.89 -20.78
CA GLU A 480 10.32 22.73 -21.80
C GLU A 480 9.57 21.92 -22.86
N ILE A 481 10.05 20.72 -23.20
CA ILE A 481 9.34 19.82 -24.13
C ILE A 481 8.06 19.30 -23.47
N LEU A 482 8.19 18.76 -22.25
CA LEU A 482 7.05 18.18 -21.53
C LEU A 482 5.98 19.22 -21.23
N ASP A 483 6.38 20.46 -20.93
CA ASP A 483 5.50 21.58 -20.62
C ASP A 483 4.64 22.00 -21.83
N THR A 484 5.05 21.70 -23.07
CA THR A 484 4.21 21.96 -24.25
C THR A 484 2.90 21.17 -24.25
N CYS A 485 2.83 20.03 -23.55
CA CYS A 485 1.62 19.21 -23.47
C CYS A 485 0.46 19.91 -22.72
N VAL A 486 0.76 20.94 -21.93
CA VAL A 486 -0.21 21.70 -21.13
C VAL A 486 -1.12 22.55 -22.01
N PHE A 487 -0.59 23.07 -23.11
CA PHE A 487 -1.24 24.13 -23.89
C PHE A 487 -2.22 23.60 -24.95
N ASN A 488 -2.43 22.29 -25.01
CA ASN A 488 -3.36 21.65 -25.93
C ASN A 488 -4.12 20.48 -25.27
N PRO A 489 -5.40 20.26 -25.60
CA PRO A 489 -6.23 19.24 -24.97
C PRO A 489 -5.80 17.80 -25.34
N THR A 490 -4.98 17.64 -26.38
CA THR A 490 -4.51 16.31 -26.83
C THR A 490 -3.27 15.82 -26.09
N GLY A 491 -2.64 16.69 -25.27
CA GLY A 491 -1.38 16.39 -24.58
C GLY A 491 -0.18 16.21 -25.51
N GLN A 492 -0.28 16.59 -26.78
CA GLN A 492 0.82 16.49 -27.74
C GLN A 492 1.96 17.45 -27.38
N PHE A 493 3.19 17.04 -27.66
CA PHE A 493 4.32 17.95 -27.49
C PHE A 493 4.41 18.93 -28.66
N MET A 494 3.54 19.94 -28.65
CA MET A 494 3.40 20.91 -29.75
C MET A 494 3.10 22.29 -29.20
N LEU A 495 3.67 23.31 -29.84
CA LEU A 495 3.44 24.70 -29.51
C LEU A 495 3.49 25.58 -30.77
N SER A 496 2.58 26.54 -30.86
CA SER A 496 2.62 27.59 -31.90
C SER A 496 3.55 28.72 -31.48
N LEU A 497 4.43 29.15 -32.37
CA LEU A 497 5.51 30.08 -32.05
C LEU A 497 5.10 31.56 -32.06
N ASP A 498 3.95 31.88 -32.64
CA ASP A 498 3.44 33.25 -32.82
C ASP A 498 1.96 33.42 -32.44
N ALA A 499 1.15 32.36 -32.45
CA ALA A 499 -0.24 32.44 -32.07
C ALA A 499 -0.42 32.61 -30.56
N SER A 500 -1.45 33.36 -30.16
CA SER A 500 -1.92 33.36 -28.77
C SER A 500 -2.61 32.04 -28.43
N LEU A 501 -2.63 31.69 -27.14
CA LEU A 501 -3.43 30.57 -26.64
C LEU A 501 -4.90 30.71 -27.07
N PRO A 502 -5.57 29.62 -27.49
CA PRO A 502 -7.01 29.62 -27.68
C PRO A 502 -7.72 30.05 -26.40
N ILE A 503 -8.78 30.86 -26.52
CA ILE A 503 -9.52 31.46 -25.38
C ILE A 503 -9.98 30.38 -24.38
N GLU A 504 -10.42 29.23 -24.89
CA GLU A 504 -10.88 28.09 -24.09
C GLU A 504 -9.75 27.50 -23.23
N ASN A 505 -8.54 27.37 -23.78
CA ASN A 505 -7.36 26.89 -23.05
C ASN A 505 -6.87 27.95 -22.06
N GLU A 506 -6.87 29.22 -22.49
CA GLU A 506 -6.44 30.32 -21.66
C GLU A 506 -7.29 30.47 -20.38
N ALA A 507 -8.59 30.14 -20.44
CA ALA A 507 -9.49 30.21 -19.30
C ALA A 507 -9.17 29.17 -18.20
N LEU A 508 -8.56 28.04 -18.54
CA LEU A 508 -8.21 26.96 -17.61
C LEU A 508 -6.86 27.18 -16.94
N LEU A 509 -5.97 27.96 -17.57
CA LEU A 509 -4.60 28.16 -17.11
C LEU A 509 -4.48 29.33 -16.13
N PRO A 510 -3.76 29.16 -15.01
CA PRO A 510 -3.37 30.27 -14.15
C PRO A 510 -2.54 31.32 -14.89
N GLU A 511 -2.61 32.58 -14.45
CA GLU A 511 -1.89 33.71 -15.09
C GLU A 511 -0.38 33.49 -15.27
N TYR A 512 0.25 32.77 -14.35
CA TYR A 512 1.67 32.48 -14.45
C TYR A 512 2.02 31.49 -15.57
N TRP A 513 1.14 30.53 -15.89
CA TRP A 513 1.30 29.63 -17.05
C TRP A 513 1.09 30.35 -18.38
N LYS A 514 0.22 31.36 -18.41
CA LYS A 514 0.04 32.23 -19.59
C LYS A 514 1.31 33.03 -19.90
N ARG A 515 1.94 33.58 -18.86
CA ARG A 515 3.24 34.26 -18.99
C ARG A 515 4.35 33.28 -19.38
N TYR A 516 4.32 32.07 -18.82
CA TYR A 516 5.29 31.02 -19.14
C TYR A 516 5.20 30.61 -20.62
N TYR A 517 3.98 30.52 -21.18
CA TYR A 517 3.76 30.25 -22.60
C TYR A 517 4.50 31.23 -23.51
N GLN A 518 4.41 32.54 -23.23
CA GLN A 518 5.13 33.57 -24.00
C GLN A 518 6.65 33.45 -23.83
N GLY A 519 7.12 33.12 -22.62
CA GLY A 519 8.54 32.85 -22.38
C GLY A 519 9.05 31.66 -23.19
N LEU A 520 8.26 30.58 -23.23
CA LEU A 520 8.56 29.36 -23.96
C LEU A 520 8.55 29.58 -25.48
N GLN A 521 7.60 30.37 -26.02
CA GLN A 521 7.60 30.82 -27.42
C GLN A 521 8.93 31.51 -27.78
N ASN A 522 9.38 32.47 -26.96
CA ASN A 522 10.63 33.17 -27.21
C ASN A 522 11.86 32.25 -27.15
N GLN A 523 11.86 31.26 -26.25
CA GLN A 523 12.94 30.28 -26.15
C GLN A 523 12.98 29.37 -27.38
N LEU A 524 11.83 28.85 -27.81
CA LEU A 524 11.75 27.94 -28.96
C LEU A 524 11.98 28.66 -30.30
N ASN A 525 11.58 29.93 -30.43
CA ASN A 525 11.95 30.76 -31.58
C ASN A 525 13.48 30.89 -31.74
N LYS A 526 14.22 31.10 -30.63
CA LYS A 526 15.69 31.12 -30.66
C LYS A 526 16.29 29.78 -31.10
N VAL A 527 15.69 28.66 -30.70
CA VAL A 527 16.13 27.32 -31.12
C VAL A 527 15.95 27.14 -32.64
N VAL A 528 14.85 27.63 -33.21
CA VAL A 528 14.62 27.66 -34.66
C VAL A 528 15.63 28.57 -35.36
N GLU A 529 15.95 29.75 -34.81
CA GLU A 529 16.99 30.63 -35.35
C GLU A 529 18.38 29.96 -35.35
N TYR A 530 18.74 29.26 -34.27
CA TYR A 530 20.00 28.51 -34.21
C TYR A 530 20.06 27.41 -35.26
N GLN A 531 18.95 26.71 -35.53
CA GLN A 531 18.88 25.71 -36.59
C GLN A 531 19.22 26.33 -37.95
N GLN A 532 18.62 27.47 -38.28
CA GLN A 532 18.87 28.16 -39.55
C GLN A 532 20.34 28.57 -39.71
N VAL A 533 20.97 29.06 -38.63
CA VAL A 533 22.38 29.44 -38.62
C VAL A 533 23.29 28.22 -38.81
N LEU A 534 23.00 27.11 -38.12
CA LEU A 534 23.80 25.89 -38.19
C LEU A 534 23.63 25.15 -39.52
N ASP A 535 22.43 25.13 -40.09
CA ASP A 535 22.16 24.61 -41.43
C ASP A 535 22.99 25.34 -42.48
N THR A 536 23.08 26.67 -42.37
CA THR A 536 23.93 27.49 -43.25
C THR A 536 25.42 27.15 -43.10
N ALA A 537 25.83 26.71 -41.91
CA ALA A 537 27.19 26.27 -41.61
C ALA A 537 27.43 24.76 -41.86
N GLY A 538 26.43 24.01 -42.33
CA GLY A 538 26.51 22.57 -42.58
C GLY A 538 26.66 21.71 -41.32
N LYS A 539 26.16 22.17 -40.16
CA LYS A 539 26.19 21.44 -38.88
C LYS A 539 24.79 21.08 -38.42
N ASP A 540 24.65 19.92 -37.77
CA ASP A 540 23.37 19.47 -37.20
C ASP A 540 23.16 20.08 -35.80
N ILE A 541 22.00 20.71 -35.56
CA ILE A 541 21.66 21.28 -34.24
C ILE A 541 21.66 20.21 -33.14
N ARG A 542 21.44 18.95 -33.50
CA ARG A 542 21.38 17.84 -32.54
C ARG A 542 22.70 17.63 -31.82
N GLU A 543 23.81 18.13 -32.36
CA GLU A 543 25.09 18.16 -31.66
C GLU A 543 25.05 18.99 -30.36
N LEU A 544 24.07 19.90 -30.20
CA LEU A 544 23.86 20.70 -28.99
C LEU A 544 22.99 20.00 -27.93
N ALA A 545 22.44 18.81 -28.23
CA ALA A 545 21.59 18.07 -27.31
C ALA A 545 22.40 17.51 -26.14
N ASN A 546 22.03 17.91 -24.92
CA ASN A 546 22.67 17.44 -23.68
C ASN A 546 21.86 16.35 -22.95
N ASN A 547 20.61 16.15 -23.35
CA ASN A 547 19.68 15.18 -22.79
C ASN A 547 19.20 14.21 -23.88
N GLN A 548 18.76 13.01 -23.52
CA GLN A 548 18.21 12.05 -24.49
C GLN A 548 16.98 12.62 -25.21
N LEU A 549 16.16 13.39 -24.49
CA LEU A 549 15.02 14.13 -25.03
C LEU A 549 15.28 15.63 -24.90
N SER A 550 15.81 16.23 -25.95
CA SER A 550 16.23 17.64 -25.93
C SER A 550 15.39 18.54 -26.83
N ILE A 551 15.27 19.82 -26.46
CA ILE A 551 14.61 20.87 -27.23
C ILE A 551 15.16 21.03 -28.65
N TYR A 552 16.38 20.55 -28.90
CA TYR A 552 17.01 20.56 -30.22
C TYR A 552 16.54 19.42 -31.14
N ASN A 553 15.79 18.43 -30.62
CA ASN A 553 15.23 17.32 -31.38
C ASN A 553 13.79 17.61 -31.83
N PHE A 554 13.58 18.70 -32.58
CA PHE A 554 12.25 19.16 -32.98
C PHE A 554 11.95 18.99 -34.48
N VAL A 555 10.66 19.12 -34.82
CA VAL A 555 10.16 19.29 -36.18
C VAL A 555 9.43 20.63 -36.26
N HIS A 556 9.88 21.52 -37.15
CA HIS A 556 9.26 22.82 -37.39
C HIS A 556 8.39 22.78 -38.65
N ASP A 557 7.10 23.01 -38.48
CA ASP A 557 6.18 23.26 -39.59
C ASP A 557 6.19 24.74 -39.93
N THR A 558 6.88 25.08 -41.01
CA THR A 558 7.03 26.47 -41.47
C THR A 558 5.74 27.10 -42.01
N LYS A 559 4.72 26.30 -42.35
CA LYS A 559 3.43 26.83 -42.86
C LYS A 559 2.52 27.30 -41.74
N LEU A 560 2.49 26.53 -40.66
CA LEU A 560 1.68 26.83 -39.46
C LEU A 560 2.47 27.53 -38.36
N ASN A 561 3.78 27.68 -38.57
CA ASN A 561 4.75 28.19 -37.60
C ASN A 561 4.67 27.45 -36.25
N ASN A 562 4.52 26.13 -36.30
CA ASN A 562 4.41 25.27 -35.14
C ASN A 562 5.69 24.46 -34.95
N ILE A 563 6.12 24.33 -33.70
CA ILE A 563 7.17 23.41 -33.30
C ILE A 563 6.54 22.18 -32.65
N SER A 564 7.03 21.00 -33.01
CA SER A 564 6.54 19.73 -32.47
C SER A 564 7.67 18.78 -32.14
N PHE A 565 7.45 17.98 -31.10
CA PHE A 565 8.33 16.90 -30.65
C PHE A 565 7.57 15.58 -30.73
N LYS A 566 8.29 14.47 -30.99
CA LYS A 566 7.66 13.16 -31.16
C LYS A 566 7.21 12.57 -29.83
N GLY A 567 6.04 13.00 -29.37
CA GLY A 567 5.43 12.41 -28.18
C GLY A 567 4.18 13.12 -27.70
N ARG A 568 3.58 12.56 -26.66
CA ARG A 568 2.43 13.13 -25.95
C ARG A 568 2.34 12.62 -24.52
N ARG A 569 1.66 13.36 -23.65
CA ARG A 569 1.19 12.85 -22.37
C ARG A 569 -0.07 12.00 -22.56
N ILE A 570 -0.10 10.81 -21.96
CA ILE A 570 -1.23 9.87 -22.04
C ILE A 570 -2.19 10.11 -20.87
N CYS A 571 -1.69 10.01 -19.64
CA CYS A 571 -2.47 10.10 -18.41
C CYS A 571 -1.55 10.41 -17.22
N ARG A 572 -2.11 10.44 -16.01
CA ARG A 572 -1.39 10.63 -14.75
C ARG A 572 -1.75 9.54 -13.73
N LEU A 573 -0.77 8.98 -13.03
CA LEU A 573 -1.03 8.19 -11.82
C LEU A 573 -1.56 9.08 -10.69
N VAL A 574 -2.62 8.66 -10.01
CA VAL A 574 -3.29 9.45 -8.95
C VAL A 574 -3.22 8.83 -7.56
N GLY A 575 -3.44 9.67 -6.54
CA GLY A 575 -3.57 9.27 -5.15
C GLY A 575 -2.41 8.41 -4.65
N GLN A 576 -2.77 7.35 -3.92
CA GLN A 576 -1.80 6.43 -3.30
C GLN A 576 -0.89 5.72 -4.33
N PHE A 577 -1.32 5.53 -5.58
CA PHE A 577 -0.53 4.82 -6.60
C PHE A 577 0.69 5.63 -7.04
N LYS A 578 0.54 6.96 -7.15
CA LYS A 578 1.66 7.89 -7.36
C LYS A 578 2.67 7.79 -6.21
N ASP A 579 2.19 7.82 -4.97
CA ASP A 579 3.04 7.81 -3.79
C ASP A 579 3.83 6.49 -3.66
N VAL A 580 3.17 5.37 -3.99
CA VAL A 580 3.81 4.06 -4.06
C VAL A 580 4.91 4.03 -5.11
N LEU A 581 4.70 4.57 -6.31
CA LEU A 581 5.74 4.65 -7.35
C LEU A 581 6.97 5.41 -6.83
N ILE A 582 6.75 6.61 -6.30
CA ILE A 582 7.82 7.50 -5.84
C ILE A 582 8.60 6.84 -4.70
N LYS A 583 7.90 6.32 -3.70
CA LYS A 583 8.52 5.65 -2.54
C LYS A 583 9.42 4.50 -2.97
N ASN A 584 8.91 3.57 -3.79
CA ASN A 584 9.67 2.40 -4.21
C ASN A 584 10.85 2.75 -5.11
N TYR A 585 10.70 3.77 -5.97
CA TYR A 585 11.82 4.28 -6.76
C TYR A 585 12.96 4.81 -5.87
N TRP A 586 12.63 5.59 -4.83
CA TRP A 586 13.64 6.09 -3.89
C TRP A 586 14.27 4.98 -3.04
N GLU A 587 13.49 3.98 -2.63
CA GLU A 587 14.02 2.79 -1.96
C GLU A 587 14.95 1.99 -2.86
N TYR A 588 14.62 1.83 -4.15
CA TYR A 588 15.50 1.16 -5.10
C TYR A 588 16.83 1.92 -5.26
N ARG A 589 16.77 3.25 -5.39
CA ARG A 589 17.96 4.11 -5.47
C ARG A 589 18.83 4.03 -4.21
N SER A 590 18.24 3.95 -3.02
CA SER A 590 18.99 3.80 -1.77
C SER A 590 19.67 2.43 -1.67
N ARG A 591 18.99 1.36 -2.10
CA ARG A 591 19.56 0.00 -2.15
C ARG A 591 20.75 -0.11 -3.10
N ILE A 592 20.72 0.54 -4.27
CA ILE A 592 21.89 0.59 -5.17
C ILE A 592 23.10 1.22 -4.46
N GLY A 593 22.89 2.29 -3.70
CA GLY A 593 23.94 2.96 -2.94
C GLY A 593 24.59 2.07 -1.88
N TYR A 594 23.78 1.30 -1.13
CA TYR A 594 24.26 0.38 -0.09
C TYR A 594 24.90 -0.89 -0.65
N ASN A 595 24.33 -1.47 -1.71
CA ASN A 595 24.85 -2.70 -2.32
C ASN A 595 26.16 -2.48 -3.10
N GLY A 596 26.54 -1.22 -3.36
CA GLY A 596 27.84 -0.87 -3.94
C GLY A 596 28.98 -0.71 -2.92
N ILE A 597 28.70 -0.80 -1.62
CA ILE A 597 29.71 -0.69 -0.56
C ILE A 597 30.25 -2.09 -0.25
N LEU A 598 31.47 -2.37 -0.70
CA LEU A 598 32.24 -3.50 -0.19
C LEU A 598 32.71 -3.14 1.23
N PHE A 599 32.23 -3.85 2.24
CA PHE A 599 32.71 -3.71 3.63
C PHE A 599 34.14 -4.23 3.83
N ASN A 600 34.64 -5.01 2.87
CA ASN A 600 35.98 -5.58 2.93
C ASN A 600 36.94 -4.67 2.15
N GLU A 601 37.78 -3.93 2.88
CA GLU A 601 38.87 -3.13 2.29
C GLU A 601 39.97 -4.00 1.65
N LEU A 602 40.01 -5.30 1.97
CA LEU A 602 41.04 -6.26 1.54
C LEU A 602 40.41 -7.42 0.76
N ILE A 603 40.89 -7.66 -0.46
CA ILE A 603 40.46 -8.74 -1.35
C ILE A 603 41.55 -9.81 -1.39
N PRO A 604 41.28 -11.09 -1.03
CA PRO A 604 42.27 -12.16 -1.16
C PRO A 604 42.80 -12.26 -2.59
N TYR A 605 44.12 -12.39 -2.74
CA TYR A 605 44.80 -12.44 -4.03
C TYR A 605 45.87 -13.52 -4.02
N SER A 606 45.93 -14.31 -5.10
CA SER A 606 46.95 -15.34 -5.30
C SER A 606 48.16 -14.72 -5.99
N ILE A 607 49.32 -14.72 -5.33
CA ILE A 607 50.57 -14.27 -5.93
C ILE A 607 51.04 -15.32 -6.94
N ASN A 608 51.43 -14.88 -8.13
CA ASN A 608 51.81 -15.79 -9.21
C ASN A 608 53.28 -16.23 -9.12
N LYS A 609 54.14 -15.42 -8.49
CA LYS A 609 55.58 -15.66 -8.45
C LYS A 609 56.24 -14.93 -7.28
N VAL A 610 57.21 -15.60 -6.65
CA VAL A 610 58.10 -15.01 -5.65
C VAL A 610 59.55 -15.18 -6.11
N GLU A 611 60.23 -14.07 -6.33
CA GLU A 611 61.66 -14.02 -6.67
C GLU A 611 62.47 -13.60 -5.45
N CYS A 612 63.60 -14.24 -5.21
CA CYS A 612 64.53 -13.85 -4.17
C CYS A 612 65.95 -13.72 -4.75
N GLN A 613 66.62 -12.61 -4.47
CA GLN A 613 68.01 -12.39 -4.88
C GLN A 613 68.79 -11.59 -3.83
N ASN A 614 70.11 -11.68 -3.83
CA ASN A 614 70.95 -10.77 -3.06
C ASN A 614 71.24 -9.50 -3.87
N GLN A 615 71.54 -8.42 -3.16
CA GLN A 615 71.82 -7.10 -3.72
C GLN A 615 73.03 -7.16 -4.68
N GLY A 616 72.78 -6.91 -5.98
CA GLY A 616 73.81 -6.92 -7.02
C GLY A 616 74.12 -8.29 -7.62
N GLU A 617 73.53 -9.37 -7.12
CA GLU A 617 73.69 -10.68 -7.76
C GLU A 617 72.70 -10.87 -8.90
N THR A 618 73.14 -11.54 -9.96
CA THR A 618 72.30 -11.92 -11.11
C THR A 618 71.55 -13.24 -10.89
N ASP A 619 71.98 -14.05 -9.91
CA ASP A 619 71.32 -15.30 -9.56
C ASP A 619 70.00 -15.02 -8.82
N VAL A 620 68.90 -15.47 -9.42
CA VAL A 620 67.55 -15.37 -8.86
C VAL A 620 67.06 -16.75 -8.40
N GLU A 621 66.71 -16.84 -7.13
CA GLU A 621 66.06 -18.01 -6.53
C GLU A 621 64.54 -17.85 -6.66
N TYR A 622 63.86 -18.84 -7.25
CA TYR A 622 62.39 -18.86 -7.33
C TYR A 622 61.82 -19.71 -6.21
N LEU A 623 60.92 -19.12 -5.42
CA LEU A 623 60.32 -19.78 -4.26
C LEU A 623 58.90 -20.26 -4.59
N SER A 624 58.50 -21.41 -4.04
CA SER A 624 57.12 -21.88 -4.17
C SER A 624 56.17 -20.90 -3.49
N VAL A 625 55.03 -20.65 -4.11
CA VAL A 625 54.01 -19.72 -3.59
C VAL A 625 52.96 -20.45 -2.74
N ASP A 626 53.15 -21.76 -2.52
CA ASP A 626 52.24 -22.60 -1.74
C ASP A 626 52.04 -22.02 -0.34
N ASN A 627 50.78 -21.69 -0.02
CA ASN A 627 50.33 -21.13 1.25
C ASN A 627 50.63 -19.64 1.50
N LEU A 628 51.16 -18.88 0.52
CA LEU A 628 51.30 -17.44 0.67
C LEU A 628 49.94 -16.74 0.55
N LYS A 629 49.45 -16.17 1.66
CA LYS A 629 48.21 -15.37 1.66
C LYS A 629 48.54 -13.92 1.42
N ALA A 630 48.08 -13.39 0.29
CA ALA A 630 48.15 -11.99 -0.02
C ALA A 630 46.75 -11.40 -0.21
N TYR A 631 46.66 -10.09 -0.04
CA TYR A 631 45.44 -9.33 -0.23
C TYR A 631 45.73 -8.08 -1.05
N LEU A 632 44.77 -7.63 -1.85
CA LEU A 632 44.80 -6.32 -2.48
C LEU A 632 43.91 -5.36 -1.71
N LYS A 633 44.41 -4.17 -1.42
CA LYS A 633 43.60 -3.09 -0.86
C LYS A 633 42.74 -2.50 -1.98
N PHE A 634 41.42 -2.60 -1.84
CA PHE A 634 40.50 -2.12 -2.86
C PHE A 634 40.53 -0.58 -2.91
N GLU A 635 40.86 -0.05 -4.09
CA GLU A 635 40.83 1.38 -4.35
C GLU A 635 40.05 1.65 -5.64
N ARG A 636 38.96 2.41 -5.52
CA ARG A 636 38.01 2.63 -6.63
C ARG A 636 38.70 3.41 -7.76
N GLY A 637 38.60 2.91 -8.99
CA GLY A 637 39.15 3.54 -10.19
C GLY A 637 40.64 3.27 -10.45
N LYS A 638 41.29 2.43 -9.63
CA LYS A 638 42.67 1.98 -9.88
C LYS A 638 42.71 0.64 -10.61
N SER A 639 43.71 0.46 -11.46
CA SER A 639 43.98 -0.84 -12.07
C SER A 639 44.60 -1.81 -11.05
N LEU A 640 44.55 -3.12 -11.29
CA LEU A 640 45.21 -4.13 -10.43
C LEU A 640 46.70 -3.81 -10.17
N GLN A 641 47.37 -3.20 -11.15
CA GLN A 641 48.78 -2.83 -11.09
C GLN A 641 49.02 -1.69 -10.09
N ASP A 642 48.06 -0.79 -9.93
CA ASP A 642 48.15 0.39 -9.05
C ASP A 642 47.61 0.15 -7.64
N MET A 643 46.99 -1.02 -7.38
CA MET A 643 46.48 -1.41 -6.06
C MET A 643 47.61 -1.82 -5.10
N VAL A 644 47.42 -1.55 -3.81
CA VAL A 644 48.39 -1.91 -2.76
C VAL A 644 48.30 -3.40 -2.45
N LEU A 645 49.43 -4.11 -2.51
CA LEU A 645 49.53 -5.51 -2.12
C LEU A 645 49.87 -5.60 -0.63
N VAL A 646 49.08 -6.37 0.12
CA VAL A 646 49.21 -6.54 1.56
C VAL A 646 49.52 -8.00 1.87
N ILE A 647 50.62 -8.25 2.59
CA ILE A 647 51.09 -9.59 2.95
C ILE A 647 51.41 -9.64 4.44
N ASN A 648 51.03 -10.73 5.10
CA ASN A 648 51.43 -10.95 6.49
C ASN A 648 52.88 -11.47 6.55
N LYS A 649 53.68 -10.92 7.45
CA LYS A 649 55.04 -11.39 7.72
C LYS A 649 55.07 -12.90 8.02
N GLY A 650 54.09 -13.41 8.75
CA GLY A 650 53.99 -14.84 9.10
C GLY A 650 53.92 -15.76 7.87
N ASP A 651 53.36 -15.28 6.76
CA ASP A 651 53.25 -16.04 5.51
C ASP A 651 54.52 -15.91 4.65
N LEU A 652 55.29 -14.82 4.78
CA LEU A 652 56.58 -14.63 4.09
C LEU A 652 57.77 -15.28 4.81
N THR A 653 57.70 -15.41 6.14
CA THR A 653 58.81 -15.93 6.97
C THR A 653 59.21 -17.37 6.60
N PRO A 654 58.28 -18.32 6.31
CA PRO A 654 58.63 -19.67 5.88
C PRO A 654 59.35 -19.70 4.53
N LEU A 655 59.01 -18.77 3.64
CA LEU A 655 59.61 -18.66 2.31
C LEU A 655 61.01 -18.07 2.37
N ILE A 656 61.28 -17.19 3.33
CA ILE A 656 62.60 -16.55 3.49
C ILE A 656 63.03 -16.54 4.97
N PRO A 657 63.44 -17.70 5.52
CA PRO A 657 63.69 -17.87 6.95
C PRO A 657 64.80 -16.98 7.52
N THR A 658 65.69 -16.49 6.64
CA THR A 658 66.84 -15.65 6.98
C THR A 658 66.50 -14.18 7.20
N ILE A 659 65.25 -13.75 6.97
CA ILE A 659 64.84 -12.35 7.08
C ILE A 659 63.90 -12.14 8.28
N GLN A 660 64.33 -11.33 9.24
CA GLN A 660 63.50 -10.90 10.37
C GLN A 660 62.85 -9.53 10.12
N LEU A 661 61.77 -9.49 9.34
CA LEU A 661 61.05 -8.23 9.06
C LEU A 661 60.53 -7.57 10.35
N SER A 662 60.54 -6.25 10.42
CA SER A 662 60.14 -5.47 11.60
C SER A 662 58.61 -5.33 11.73
N SER A 663 57.88 -5.31 10.61
CA SER A 663 56.42 -5.13 10.57
C SER A 663 55.69 -6.47 10.41
N SER A 664 54.56 -6.64 11.10
CA SER A 664 53.71 -7.83 10.99
C SER A 664 52.87 -7.84 9.71
N LEU A 665 52.51 -6.66 9.20
CA LEU A 665 51.79 -6.46 7.94
C LEU A 665 52.67 -5.64 7.00
N ILE A 666 52.78 -6.08 5.75
CA ILE A 666 53.65 -5.49 4.74
C ILE A 666 52.77 -4.96 3.63
N GLU A 667 52.72 -3.63 3.50
CA GLU A 667 52.01 -2.94 2.41
C GLU A 667 53.01 -2.56 1.31
N ILE A 668 52.76 -3.05 0.11
CA ILE A 668 53.63 -2.90 -1.06
C ILE A 668 52.85 -2.14 -2.13
N HIS A 669 53.15 -0.84 -2.26
CA HIS A 669 52.63 -0.02 -3.35
C HIS A 669 53.40 -0.36 -4.65
N GLU A 670 54.64 0.13 -4.74
CA GLU A 670 55.63 -0.31 -5.74
C GLU A 670 56.71 -1.17 -5.07
N PHE A 671 57.13 -0.77 -3.86
CA PHE A 671 58.03 -1.54 -3.01
C PHE A 671 57.76 -1.28 -1.53
N TYR A 672 58.23 -2.19 -0.70
CA TYR A 672 58.37 -2.08 0.75
C TYR A 672 59.86 -2.16 1.08
N TYR A 673 60.32 -1.36 2.04
CA TYR A 673 61.71 -1.38 2.49
C TYR A 673 61.77 -1.43 4.01
N ASP A 674 62.41 -2.46 4.54
CA ASP A 674 62.56 -2.66 5.97
C ASP A 674 63.83 -1.96 6.48
N ASN A 675 63.65 -0.94 7.31
CA ASN A 675 64.76 -0.11 7.79
C ASN A 675 65.75 -0.86 8.70
N VAL A 676 65.33 -1.98 9.32
CA VAL A 676 66.12 -2.74 10.28
C VAL A 676 66.97 -3.80 9.58
N THR A 677 66.32 -4.61 8.75
CA THR A 677 66.96 -5.70 8.00
C THR A 677 67.52 -5.27 6.65
N LYS A 678 67.21 -4.06 6.19
CA LYS A 678 67.63 -3.51 4.89
C LYS A 678 67.13 -4.33 3.70
N VAL A 679 66.06 -5.09 3.89
CA VAL A 679 65.42 -5.89 2.85
C VAL A 679 64.44 -5.02 2.06
N LYS A 680 64.48 -5.14 0.73
CA LYS A 680 63.56 -4.48 -0.17
C LYS A 680 62.66 -5.52 -0.83
N ILE A 681 61.34 -5.33 -0.76
CA ILE A 681 60.34 -6.19 -1.42
C ILE A 681 59.68 -5.34 -2.50
N VAL A 682 59.72 -5.78 -3.75
CA VAL A 682 59.19 -5.04 -4.90
C VAL A 682 58.00 -5.78 -5.49
N LYS A 683 56.95 -5.06 -5.83
CA LYS A 683 55.80 -5.60 -6.56
C LYS A 683 56.20 -5.74 -8.04
N ILE A 684 56.03 -6.94 -8.60
CA ILE A 684 56.25 -7.19 -10.03
C ILE A 684 54.90 -7.32 -10.71
N VAL A 685 54.72 -6.61 -11.81
CA VAL A 685 53.58 -6.79 -12.71
C VAL A 685 54.04 -7.61 -13.91
N MET A 686 53.38 -8.74 -14.15
CA MET A 686 53.67 -9.64 -15.25
C MET A 686 52.94 -9.22 -16.54
N ALA A 687 53.41 -9.71 -17.69
CA ALA A 687 52.84 -9.37 -19.00
C ALA A 687 51.39 -9.86 -19.17
N ASP A 688 50.98 -10.89 -18.43
CA ASP A 688 49.60 -11.41 -18.39
C ASP A 688 48.70 -10.65 -17.39
N GLY A 689 49.23 -9.62 -16.72
CA GLY A 689 48.53 -8.84 -15.70
C GLY A 689 48.58 -9.44 -14.28
N GLY A 690 49.25 -10.59 -14.09
CA GLY A 690 49.47 -11.19 -12.78
C GLY A 690 50.43 -10.37 -11.90
N ILE A 691 50.27 -10.47 -10.57
CA ILE A 691 51.15 -9.80 -9.61
C ILE A 691 52.09 -10.83 -8.96
N GLY A 692 53.38 -10.53 -9.01
CA GLY A 692 54.45 -11.23 -8.30
C GLY A 692 55.12 -10.32 -7.26
N ILE A 693 56.02 -10.90 -6.46
CA ILE A 693 56.88 -10.15 -5.56
C ILE A 693 58.35 -10.53 -5.77
N LYS A 694 59.24 -9.55 -5.61
CA LYS A 694 60.70 -9.72 -5.65
C LYS A 694 61.32 -9.25 -4.35
N VAL A 695 61.98 -10.15 -3.64
CA VAL A 695 62.68 -9.87 -2.39
C VAL A 695 64.17 -9.73 -2.68
N ILE A 696 64.71 -8.57 -2.32
CA ILE A 696 66.12 -8.21 -2.50
C ILE A 696 66.74 -8.14 -1.10
N LYS A 697 67.67 -9.08 -0.84
CA LYS A 697 68.41 -9.19 0.42
C LYS A 697 69.66 -8.30 0.38
N PRO A 698 70.02 -7.60 1.46
CA PRO A 698 71.27 -6.84 1.50
C PRO A 698 72.48 -7.79 1.50
N CYS A 699 73.61 -7.29 1.02
CA CYS A 699 74.88 -7.98 1.10
C CYS A 699 75.55 -7.76 2.46
N ARG A 700 76.22 -8.78 3.00
CA ARG A 700 76.97 -8.68 4.26
C ARG A 700 78.47 -8.61 3.98
N VAL A 701 79.18 -7.70 4.64
CA VAL A 701 80.66 -7.71 4.60
C VAL A 701 81.19 -8.84 5.49
N HIS A 702 82.07 -9.69 4.94
CA HIS A 702 82.68 -10.80 5.68
C HIS A 702 83.43 -10.29 6.92
N GLY A 703 83.27 -10.98 8.06
CA GLY A 703 83.86 -10.54 9.34
C GLY A 703 83.19 -9.33 10.01
N SER A 704 82.15 -8.74 9.40
CA SER A 704 81.46 -7.54 9.91
C SER A 704 79.95 -7.74 10.07
N LYS A 705 79.33 -6.95 10.95
CA LYS A 705 77.86 -6.81 11.05
C LYS A 705 77.29 -5.83 10.01
N LYS A 706 78.14 -5.22 9.18
CA LYS A 706 77.75 -4.23 8.18
C LYS A 706 76.95 -4.87 7.05
N LEU A 707 75.76 -4.34 6.81
CA LEU A 707 74.88 -4.69 5.69
C LEU A 707 74.93 -3.58 4.64
N ILE A 708 74.93 -3.99 3.37
CA ILE A 708 75.02 -3.13 2.20
C ILE A 708 73.78 -3.38 1.32
N ASP A 709 73.01 -2.33 1.12
CA ASP A 709 71.72 -2.33 0.43
C ASP A 709 71.65 -1.30 -0.70
N LYS A 710 72.81 -0.74 -1.07
CA LYS A 710 72.94 0.24 -2.14
C LYS A 710 73.19 -0.46 -3.47
N ASP A 711 72.57 0.04 -4.54
CA ASP A 711 72.86 -0.41 -5.91
C ASP A 711 74.25 0.02 -6.40
N GLN A 712 74.74 1.16 -5.90
CA GLN A 712 76.04 1.75 -6.21
C GLN A 712 76.84 1.94 -4.92
N ILE A 713 78.06 1.42 -4.90
CA ILE A 713 78.97 1.48 -3.76
C ILE A 713 80.32 2.03 -4.20
N ASN A 714 81.10 2.54 -3.25
CA ASN A 714 82.54 2.69 -3.44
C ASN A 714 83.28 1.80 -2.45
N VAL A 715 84.59 1.65 -2.62
CA VAL A 715 85.41 0.80 -1.74
C VAL A 715 85.31 1.23 -0.27
N TYR A 716 85.14 2.52 0.03
CA TYR A 716 84.98 3.00 1.42
C TYR A 716 83.67 2.56 2.07
N ASP A 717 82.64 2.23 1.29
CA ASP A 717 81.37 1.72 1.81
C ASP A 717 81.51 0.31 2.38
N ILE A 718 82.57 -0.44 2.06
CA ILE A 718 82.68 -1.87 2.38
C ILE A 718 83.89 -2.26 3.22
N VAL A 719 84.95 -1.44 3.24
CA VAL A 719 86.12 -1.68 4.10
C VAL A 719 85.89 -1.23 5.55
N ASP A 720 86.73 -1.72 6.47
CA ASP A 720 86.81 -1.23 7.85
C ASP A 720 87.59 0.10 7.96
N ASP A 721 87.59 0.72 9.14
CA ASP A 721 88.26 2.00 9.34
C ASP A 721 89.78 1.92 9.15
N THR A 722 90.41 0.78 9.47
CA THR A 722 91.85 0.57 9.31
C THR A 722 92.26 0.58 7.84
N LEU A 723 91.59 -0.22 7.01
CA LEU A 723 91.77 -0.26 5.56
C LEU A 723 91.37 1.06 4.89
N ARG A 724 90.32 1.72 5.39
CA ARG A 724 89.91 3.03 4.90
C ARG A 724 91.00 4.08 5.10
N GLN A 725 91.63 4.13 6.27
CA GLN A 725 92.75 5.05 6.52
C GLN A 725 93.96 4.74 5.64
N ARG A 726 94.25 3.46 5.36
CA ARG A 726 95.29 3.06 4.40
C ARG A 726 94.98 3.57 2.99
N LEU A 727 93.75 3.38 2.51
CA LEU A 727 93.33 3.87 1.19
C LEU A 727 93.42 5.40 1.07
N ILE A 728 93.13 6.14 2.16
CA ILE A 728 93.26 7.60 2.20
C ILE A 728 94.73 8.04 2.17
N LYS A 729 95.61 7.30 2.85
CA LYS A 729 97.05 7.60 2.92
C LYS A 729 97.78 7.28 1.62
N GLU A 730 97.54 6.09 1.06
CA GLU A 730 98.28 5.58 -0.10
C GLU A 730 97.70 6.07 -1.44
N LYS A 731 96.45 6.55 -1.47
CA LYS A 731 95.78 7.13 -2.65
C LYS A 731 96.03 6.32 -3.94
N PRO A 732 95.56 5.07 -4.02
CA PRO A 732 95.73 4.26 -5.23
C PRO A 732 95.16 4.99 -6.44
N GLU A 733 95.90 4.99 -7.55
CA GLU A 733 95.46 5.65 -8.79
C GLU A 733 94.49 4.76 -9.59
N LYS A 734 94.69 3.44 -9.55
CA LYS A 734 93.98 2.46 -10.37
C LYS A 734 93.33 1.34 -9.55
N LEU A 735 92.24 0.82 -10.09
CA LEU A 735 91.50 -0.36 -9.65
C LEU A 735 91.35 -1.28 -10.88
N LYS A 736 91.54 -2.58 -10.70
CA LYS A 736 91.49 -3.58 -11.77
C LYS A 736 90.38 -4.60 -11.49
N TYR A 737 89.61 -5.00 -12.50
CA TYR A 737 88.67 -6.11 -12.35
C TYR A 737 89.42 -7.45 -12.37
N LEU A 738 88.97 -8.46 -11.61
CA LEU A 738 89.68 -9.76 -11.53
C LEU A 738 89.34 -10.69 -12.70
N ASP A 739 88.16 -10.51 -13.31
CA ASP A 739 87.69 -11.27 -14.46
C ASP A 739 88.26 -10.81 -15.81
N SER A 740 88.92 -9.65 -15.85
CA SER A 740 89.37 -8.98 -17.06
C SER A 740 90.61 -8.14 -16.79
N GLU A 741 91.45 -7.88 -17.79
CA GLU A 741 92.61 -6.96 -17.65
C GLU A 741 92.19 -5.47 -17.59
N GLU A 742 90.90 -5.17 -17.39
CA GLU A 742 90.34 -3.82 -17.42
C GLU A 742 90.75 -3.00 -16.18
N GLU A 743 91.42 -1.87 -16.40
CA GLU A 743 91.83 -0.92 -15.37
C GLU A 743 91.04 0.37 -15.42
N VAL A 744 90.62 0.83 -14.25
CA VAL A 744 89.84 2.05 -14.08
C VAL A 744 90.43 2.94 -12.99
N ASP A 745 90.25 4.26 -13.09
CA ASP A 745 90.74 5.18 -12.06
C ASP A 745 90.02 4.95 -10.73
N PHE A 746 90.76 4.83 -9.63
CA PHE A 746 90.17 4.62 -8.30
C PHE A 746 89.33 5.81 -7.84
N PHE A 747 89.66 7.02 -8.27
CA PHE A 747 88.94 8.25 -7.96
C PHE A 747 88.17 8.75 -9.18
N GLU A 748 86.94 9.22 -8.95
CA GLU A 748 86.10 9.87 -9.94
C GLU A 748 85.77 11.28 -9.41
N GLY A 749 86.35 12.31 -10.03
CA GLY A 749 86.27 13.69 -9.53
C GLY A 749 86.99 13.89 -8.19
N LYS A 750 86.26 14.35 -7.15
CA LYS A 750 86.82 14.63 -5.81
C LYS A 750 86.69 13.47 -4.81
N GLY A 751 86.14 12.32 -5.21
CA GLY A 751 85.83 11.20 -4.33
C GLY A 751 86.18 9.83 -4.93
N PRO A 752 86.11 8.75 -4.14
CA PRO A 752 86.33 7.40 -4.65
C PRO A 752 85.26 7.06 -5.71
N ARG A 753 85.67 6.35 -6.76
CA ARG A 753 84.78 5.89 -7.83
C ARG A 753 83.64 5.06 -7.24
N ARG A 754 82.42 5.30 -7.72
CA ARG A 754 81.26 4.48 -7.43
C ARG A 754 81.08 3.47 -8.56
N PHE A 755 80.72 2.25 -8.20
CA PHE A 755 80.43 1.19 -9.15
C PHE A 755 79.20 0.39 -8.69
N PRO A 756 78.46 -0.20 -9.64
CA PRO A 756 77.41 -1.16 -9.34
C PRO A 756 77.91 -2.23 -8.38
N ILE A 757 77.16 -2.54 -7.32
CA ILE A 757 77.55 -3.61 -6.37
C ILE A 757 77.72 -4.97 -7.06
N GLY A 758 76.99 -5.20 -8.16
CA GLY A 758 77.16 -6.40 -9.00
C GLY A 758 78.52 -6.53 -9.67
N ASP A 759 79.26 -5.43 -9.86
CA ASP A 759 80.62 -5.49 -10.39
C ASP A 759 81.58 -6.19 -9.41
N LEU A 760 81.22 -6.33 -8.12
CA LEU A 760 81.99 -7.14 -7.19
C LEU A 760 81.93 -8.65 -7.49
N GLN A 761 80.96 -9.13 -8.28
CA GLN A 761 80.95 -10.52 -8.75
C GLN A 761 82.10 -10.81 -9.72
N ARG A 762 82.50 -9.80 -10.50
CA ARG A 762 83.68 -9.82 -11.37
C ARG A 762 84.98 -9.86 -10.58
N GLY A 763 84.90 -9.49 -9.29
CA GLY A 763 86.02 -9.29 -8.40
C GLY A 763 86.78 -8.02 -8.72
N ILE A 764 87.26 -7.35 -7.68
CA ILE A 764 88.00 -6.09 -7.78
C ILE A 764 89.34 -6.25 -7.07
N SER A 765 90.42 -5.90 -7.74
CA SER A 765 91.76 -5.79 -7.17
C SER A 765 92.20 -4.34 -7.07
N ILE A 766 92.87 -4.00 -5.98
CA ILE A 766 93.59 -2.74 -5.81
C ILE A 766 95.08 -3.09 -5.72
N PRO A 767 95.80 -3.13 -6.85
CA PRO A 767 97.15 -3.70 -6.91
C PRO A 767 98.14 -3.03 -5.95
N ALA A 768 98.06 -1.70 -5.81
CA ALA A 768 98.92 -0.92 -4.93
C ALA A 768 98.86 -1.37 -3.45
N LEU A 769 97.72 -1.96 -3.04
CA LEU A 769 97.47 -2.37 -1.66
C LEU A 769 97.36 -3.90 -1.49
N GLN A 770 97.46 -4.67 -2.57
CA GLN A 770 97.25 -6.13 -2.59
C GLN A 770 95.91 -6.56 -1.97
N ILE A 771 94.87 -5.76 -2.17
CA ILE A 771 93.51 -6.05 -1.71
C ILE A 771 92.70 -6.61 -2.87
N GLU A 772 91.97 -7.69 -2.62
CA GLU A 772 90.99 -8.27 -3.52
C GLU A 772 89.62 -8.28 -2.84
N ILE A 773 88.59 -7.82 -3.54
CA ILE A 773 87.22 -7.71 -3.05
C ILE A 773 86.32 -8.49 -3.99
N MET A 774 85.53 -9.41 -3.45
CA MET A 774 84.61 -10.22 -4.25
C MET A 774 83.27 -10.37 -3.55
N LEU A 775 82.18 -10.37 -4.33
CA LEU A 775 80.84 -10.72 -3.86
C LEU A 775 80.54 -12.17 -4.19
N ASP A 776 80.26 -12.98 -3.17
CA ASP A 776 79.94 -14.40 -3.30
C ASP A 776 78.76 -14.75 -2.38
N LYS A 777 77.62 -15.11 -2.97
CA LYS A 777 76.37 -15.53 -2.31
C LYS A 777 75.91 -14.54 -1.24
N GLY A 778 75.85 -13.26 -1.60
CA GLY A 778 75.45 -12.16 -0.73
C GLY A 778 76.48 -11.77 0.32
N VAL A 779 77.70 -12.30 0.25
CA VAL A 779 78.80 -11.96 1.17
C VAL A 779 79.95 -11.29 0.42
N ILE A 780 80.28 -10.06 0.83
CA ILE A 780 81.44 -9.33 0.30
C ILE A 780 82.68 -9.78 1.07
N LYS A 781 83.54 -10.54 0.43
CA LYS A 781 84.84 -11.00 0.96
C LYS A 781 85.91 -9.99 0.58
N ILE A 782 86.75 -9.63 1.55
CA ILE A 782 87.89 -8.73 1.35
C ILE A 782 89.13 -9.52 1.76
N ASN A 783 89.94 -9.90 0.78
CA ASN A 783 91.20 -10.60 1.00
C ASN A 783 92.33 -9.56 0.96
N ASN A 784 93.15 -9.52 2.01
CA ASN A 784 94.30 -8.63 2.06
C ASN A 784 95.57 -9.48 2.15
N LYS A 785 96.25 -9.66 1.03
CA LYS A 785 97.41 -10.56 0.93
C LYS A 785 98.63 -10.10 1.74
N GLN A 786 98.63 -8.89 2.32
CA GLN A 786 99.70 -8.41 3.21
C GLN A 786 99.46 -8.68 4.71
N LEU A 787 98.26 -9.11 5.11
CA LEU A 787 97.94 -9.41 6.52
C LEU A 787 98.04 -10.91 6.85
N ASP A 788 97.89 -11.80 5.86
CA ASP A 788 97.95 -13.25 6.06
C ASP A 788 99.39 -13.81 6.14
N ASP A 789 100.41 -13.02 5.78
CA ASP A 789 101.83 -13.36 6.01
C ASP A 789 102.36 -12.88 7.39
N ALA A 790 101.47 -12.38 8.27
CA ALA A 790 101.80 -11.95 9.63
C ALA A 790 100.87 -12.54 10.71
N SER A 791 100.33 -13.74 10.47
CA SER A 791 99.58 -14.54 11.46
C SER A 791 100.16 -15.94 11.61
#